data_AF-A0A8S1PVF1-F1
#
_entry.id   AF-A0A8S1PVF1-F1
#
_cell.length_a   1.000
_cell.length_b   1.000
_cell.length_c   1.000
_cell.angle_alpha   90.00
_cell.angle_beta   90.00
_cell.angle_gamma   90.00
#
_symmetry.space_group_name_H-M   'P 1'
#
loop_
_entity.id
_entity.type
_entity.pdbx_description
1 polymer ?
#
loop_
_entity_poly.entity_id
_entity_poly.type
_entity_poly.pdbx_seq_one_letter_code
_entity_poly.pdbx_strand_id
1 'polypeptide(L)'
;MRKKVSTLQDYQECKQQNLLNYLSILEEKEQEKLMEKLESINIRNLIDVYNHYQEKSNQNRELKPIQNVLRVESTPKETLQQYQKLGERLISEGKVCVAMMAGGQGTRLGFNKAKGMYDIGLPSHKTLFQIFCERILSLQNMIQQKIGQCLPIQFFVMTSDVNHEETTQFFIDNNYFNLQSDQITFFQQDSLPILSINGEIMLSDSTSILEGPDGNGGIFSSLYNQGYLDYMKCLGIKYIHICPVDNALCKLCDPIWIGYQEENNLTICSKFVKKAYAEEKVGIHALINDKPCVIEYSEMTQEDLHKKNSQGQLLYDAGGIAQTICTVEFAHKIIEDPQTSSLLAANYHVAQKKYDYYDLNQRQIIKSQQNNAFKFELFYFDCFPLCTKEEFGLIEVKREDEFAPVKNAPGEKSDTPETAKKLYLDRDLKWIKNYGFQFIQQVEISAKITYFGEGLENILPKYQGNKQNPLIITNDRLSAQKTPQLVKQPQPKQQPLQQPQQQQPQQQQLKKQPQKQQQKGGVQNQQIYPQVVYNSLINSAHPSILQPNYYPYQSTPQNSKNILVQENPIHQTQIFNPRLSMQHQTTSQQQLKQIKTSAFPTPTISTVTTPKLITPQTRYQPIMYSQNLPNCKQSIIQPVQINQSLSPQRVTSYFQSRAVTVQRPTMFTQQRPLILSAQIYIPITQTIKK
;
A
#
# COMPACT_ATOMS: atom_id res chain seq x y z
N MET A 1 11.60 14.80 0.71
CA MET A 1 10.84 15.61 -0.27
C MET A 1 11.77 15.97 -1.42
N ARG A 2 11.34 15.76 -2.66
CA ARG A 2 12.03 16.23 -3.87
C ARG A 2 11.63 17.71 -4.09
N LYS A 3 12.54 18.55 -4.61
CA LYS A 3 12.39 20.03 -4.67
C LYS A 3 11.71 20.52 -5.95
N LYS A 4 11.42 21.84 -6.00
CA LYS A 4 10.94 22.66 -7.13
C LYS A 4 10.97 21.94 -8.49
N VAL A 5 9.79 21.70 -9.05
CA VAL A 5 9.53 20.80 -10.18
C VAL A 5 9.33 21.56 -11.50
N SER A 6 9.00 22.85 -11.44
CA SER A 6 8.89 23.72 -12.63
C SER A 6 9.27 25.16 -12.32
N THR A 7 9.63 25.90 -13.36
CA THR A 7 10.05 27.30 -13.37
C THR A 7 9.01 28.17 -14.07
N LEU A 8 9.09 29.50 -13.91
CA LEU A 8 8.19 30.43 -14.62
C LEU A 8 8.27 30.32 -16.15
N GLN A 9 9.41 29.88 -16.72
CA GLN A 9 9.53 29.65 -18.16
C GLN A 9 8.69 28.44 -18.60
N ASP A 10 8.63 27.37 -17.80
CA ASP A 10 7.78 26.21 -18.09
C ASP A 10 6.30 26.62 -18.16
N TYR A 11 5.86 27.53 -17.29
CA TYR A 11 4.51 28.10 -17.32
C TYR A 11 4.23 28.95 -18.58
N GLN A 12 5.23 29.68 -19.09
CA GLN A 12 5.11 30.42 -20.36
C GLN A 12 4.99 29.47 -21.56
N GLU A 13 5.86 28.45 -21.63
CA GLU A 13 5.82 27.41 -22.67
C GLU A 13 4.50 26.62 -22.63
N CYS A 14 3.99 26.34 -21.42
CA CYS A 14 2.68 25.75 -21.16
C CYS A 14 1.49 26.72 -21.28
N LYS A 15 1.69 27.90 -21.90
CA LYS A 15 0.65 28.89 -22.25
C LYS A 15 -0.14 29.50 -21.08
N GLN A 16 0.36 29.40 -19.85
CA GLN A 16 -0.32 29.90 -18.62
C GLN A 16 -0.22 31.43 -18.45
N GLN A 17 -0.22 32.20 -19.55
CA GLN A 17 0.17 33.61 -19.56
C GLN A 17 -0.75 34.49 -18.71
N ASN A 18 -2.05 34.18 -18.63
CA ASN A 18 -2.99 34.93 -17.79
C ASN A 18 -2.66 34.83 -16.29
N LEU A 19 -2.26 33.65 -15.82
CA LEU A 19 -1.82 33.41 -14.45
C LEU A 19 -0.50 34.13 -14.14
N LEU A 20 0.42 34.20 -15.11
CA LEU A 20 1.68 34.91 -14.97
C LEU A 20 1.53 36.44 -14.98
N ASN A 21 0.62 36.96 -15.81
CA ASN A 21 0.26 38.37 -15.83
C ASN A 21 -0.45 38.78 -14.52
N TYR A 22 -1.28 37.89 -13.97
CA TYR A 22 -1.92 38.09 -12.66
C TYR A 22 -0.90 38.05 -11.52
N LEU A 23 0.04 37.09 -11.53
CA LEU A 23 1.11 37.00 -10.55
C LEU A 23 1.91 38.32 -10.46
N SER A 24 2.24 38.96 -11.59
CA SER A 24 3.05 40.19 -11.57
C SER A 24 2.35 41.44 -11.02
N ILE A 25 1.04 41.38 -10.74
CA ILE A 25 0.25 42.48 -10.14
C ILE A 25 -0.21 42.22 -8.70
N LEU A 26 0.13 41.05 -8.13
CA LEU A 26 -0.10 40.74 -6.70
C LEU A 26 0.88 41.51 -5.79
N GLU A 27 0.56 41.65 -4.50
CA GLU A 27 1.54 42.13 -3.52
C GLU A 27 2.66 41.09 -3.30
N GLU A 28 3.86 41.54 -2.93
CA GLU A 28 5.08 40.70 -2.78
C GLU A 28 4.84 39.38 -2.01
N LYS A 29 4.09 39.42 -0.90
CA LYS A 29 3.76 38.23 -0.09
C LYS A 29 2.75 37.31 -0.75
N GLU A 30 1.83 37.86 -1.54
CA GLU A 30 0.88 37.09 -2.35
C GLU A 30 1.60 36.44 -3.54
N GLN A 31 2.58 37.13 -4.12
CA GLN A 31 3.48 36.57 -5.13
C GLN A 31 4.30 35.41 -4.56
N GLU A 32 4.96 35.57 -3.42
CA GLU A 32 5.73 34.51 -2.75
C GLU A 32 4.88 33.25 -2.50
N LYS A 33 3.68 33.41 -1.91
CA LYS A 33 2.76 32.30 -1.62
C LYS A 33 2.34 31.55 -2.90
N LEU A 34 1.93 32.27 -3.95
CA LEU A 34 1.51 31.64 -5.20
C LEU A 34 2.73 31.00 -5.91
N MET A 35 3.89 31.65 -5.89
CA MET A 35 5.14 31.12 -6.44
C MET A 35 5.56 29.79 -5.83
N GLU A 36 5.60 29.67 -4.50
CA GLU A 36 5.98 28.42 -3.82
C GLU A 36 5.11 27.24 -4.28
N LYS A 37 3.80 27.49 -4.48
CA LYS A 37 2.86 26.49 -4.99
C LYS A 37 3.06 26.18 -6.48
N LEU A 38 3.29 27.19 -7.33
CA LEU A 38 3.56 26.97 -8.77
C LEU A 38 4.85 26.16 -8.97
N GLU A 39 5.90 26.46 -8.21
CA GLU A 39 7.15 25.72 -8.27
C GLU A 39 7.03 24.27 -7.77
N SER A 40 5.99 23.91 -7.01
CA SER A 40 5.76 22.52 -6.59
C SER A 40 5.10 21.64 -7.67
N ILE A 41 4.50 22.23 -8.70
CA ILE A 41 3.70 21.54 -9.71
C ILE A 41 4.57 21.17 -10.92
N ASN A 42 4.36 19.98 -11.50
CA ASN A 42 4.92 19.63 -12.80
C ASN A 42 3.99 20.11 -13.93
N ILE A 43 4.16 21.36 -14.37
CA ILE A 43 3.24 21.96 -15.34
C ILE A 43 3.33 21.30 -16.72
N ARG A 44 4.51 20.81 -17.12
CA ARG A 44 4.69 20.08 -18.38
C ARG A 44 3.85 18.82 -18.39
N ASN A 45 3.99 17.95 -17.38
CA ASN A 45 3.20 16.72 -17.25
C ASN A 45 1.69 17.00 -17.21
N LEU A 46 1.25 18.03 -16.49
CA LEU A 46 -0.17 18.40 -16.42
C LEU A 46 -0.73 18.84 -17.79
N ILE A 47 0.04 19.56 -18.60
CA ILE A 47 -0.35 19.95 -19.95
C ILE A 47 -0.21 18.80 -20.95
N ASP A 48 0.76 17.90 -20.78
CA ASP A 48 0.85 16.66 -21.56
C ASP A 48 -0.40 15.80 -21.34
N VAL A 49 -0.85 15.62 -20.09
CA VAL A 49 -2.11 14.95 -19.74
C VAL A 49 -3.32 15.61 -20.43
N TYR A 50 -3.40 16.95 -20.41
CA TYR A 50 -4.46 17.71 -21.06
C TYR A 50 -4.45 17.52 -22.59
N ASN A 51 -3.28 17.56 -23.24
CA ASN A 51 -3.13 17.37 -24.68
C ASN A 51 -3.52 15.93 -25.10
N HIS A 52 -3.02 14.92 -24.38
CA HIS A 52 -3.37 13.51 -24.64
C HIS A 52 -4.89 13.27 -24.58
N TYR A 53 -5.62 13.97 -23.70
CA TYR A 53 -7.08 13.90 -23.66
C TYR A 53 -7.75 14.47 -24.92
N GLN A 54 -7.29 15.62 -25.43
CA GLN A 54 -7.81 16.23 -26.66
C GLN A 54 -7.52 15.37 -27.90
N GLU A 55 -6.44 14.58 -27.88
CA GLU A 55 -6.00 13.71 -28.98
C GLU A 55 -6.58 12.28 -28.94
N LYS A 56 -7.47 11.95 -27.98
CA LYS A 56 -8.03 10.59 -27.82
C LYS A 56 -8.88 10.16 -29.04
N SER A 57 -8.24 9.43 -29.95
CA SER A 57 -8.85 8.81 -31.13
C SER A 57 -9.53 7.48 -30.79
N ASN A 58 -10.64 7.19 -31.48
CA ASN A 58 -11.34 5.90 -31.40
C ASN A 58 -10.53 4.78 -32.09
N GLN A 59 -9.54 4.23 -31.39
CA GLN A 59 -8.81 3.05 -31.83
C GLN A 59 -9.66 1.78 -31.65
N ASN A 60 -9.54 0.83 -32.59
CA ASN A 60 -10.09 -0.51 -32.39
C ASN A 60 -9.42 -1.18 -31.18
N ARG A 61 -10.25 -1.77 -30.32
CA ARG A 61 -9.84 -2.50 -29.11
C ARG A 61 -10.11 -3.98 -29.31
N GLU A 62 -9.06 -4.77 -29.51
CA GLU A 62 -9.14 -6.23 -29.46
C GLU A 62 -9.13 -6.67 -27.98
N LEU A 63 -10.23 -7.26 -27.52
CA LEU A 63 -10.36 -7.84 -26.18
C LEU A 63 -9.97 -9.32 -26.20
N LYS A 64 -9.15 -9.74 -25.22
CA LYS A 64 -8.77 -11.13 -24.97
C LYS A 64 -8.77 -11.42 -23.46
N PRO A 65 -9.09 -12.64 -23.00
CA PRO A 65 -8.94 -13.02 -21.60
C PRO A 65 -7.46 -13.16 -21.21
N ILE A 66 -7.11 -12.77 -19.99
CA ILE A 66 -5.78 -13.00 -19.40
C ILE A 66 -5.59 -14.50 -19.16
N GLN A 67 -4.41 -15.03 -19.47
CA GLN A 67 -4.10 -16.47 -19.41
C GLN A 67 -3.46 -16.89 -18.07
N ASN A 68 -2.64 -16.01 -17.48
CA ASN A 68 -2.01 -16.23 -16.17
C ASN A 68 -3.04 -16.08 -15.05
N VAL A 69 -3.77 -17.15 -14.74
CA VAL A 69 -4.88 -17.13 -13.77
C VAL A 69 -4.80 -18.30 -12.78
N LEU A 70 -4.50 -18.01 -11.52
CA LEU A 70 -4.66 -18.95 -10.41
C LEU A 70 -6.12 -18.99 -9.95
N ARG A 71 -6.83 -20.08 -10.22
CA ARG A 71 -8.20 -20.30 -9.73
C ARG A 71 -8.19 -21.16 -8.47
N VAL A 72 -8.31 -20.53 -7.30
CA VAL A 72 -8.01 -21.16 -6.00
C VAL A 72 -8.89 -22.39 -5.70
N GLU A 73 -10.17 -22.38 -6.09
CA GLU A 73 -11.06 -23.53 -5.85
C GLU A 73 -10.67 -24.79 -6.64
N SER A 74 -10.15 -24.63 -7.86
CA SER A 74 -9.81 -25.73 -8.76
C SER A 74 -8.34 -26.14 -8.72
N THR A 75 -7.51 -25.46 -7.94
CA THR A 75 -6.07 -25.73 -7.84
C THR A 75 -5.81 -26.86 -6.82
N PRO A 76 -4.91 -27.82 -7.12
CA PRO A 76 -4.52 -28.86 -6.16
C PRO A 76 -4.05 -28.28 -4.83
N LYS A 77 -4.43 -28.91 -3.72
CA LYS A 77 -4.13 -28.43 -2.36
C LYS A 77 -2.63 -28.40 -2.10
N GLU A 78 -1.89 -29.30 -2.74
CA GLU A 78 -0.45 -29.48 -2.67
C GLU A 78 0.25 -28.26 -3.28
N THR A 79 -0.22 -27.77 -4.43
CA THR A 79 0.25 -26.54 -5.09
C THR A 79 -0.10 -25.30 -4.28
N LEU A 80 -1.31 -25.21 -3.74
CA LEU A 80 -1.70 -24.12 -2.83
C LEU A 80 -0.85 -24.10 -1.56
N GLN A 81 -0.46 -25.26 -1.02
CA GLN A 81 0.46 -25.37 0.13
C GLN A 81 1.90 -24.98 -0.23
N GLN A 82 2.36 -25.23 -1.46
CA GLN A 82 3.68 -24.76 -1.94
C GLN A 82 3.69 -23.23 -1.98
N TYR A 83 2.70 -22.61 -2.62
CA TYR A 83 2.56 -21.14 -2.63
C TYR A 83 2.41 -20.58 -1.22
N GLN A 84 1.57 -21.17 -0.36
CA GLN A 84 1.41 -20.73 1.03
C GLN A 84 2.74 -20.71 1.78
N LYS A 85 3.54 -21.78 1.71
CA LYS A 85 4.86 -21.85 2.38
C LYS A 85 5.83 -20.79 1.83
N LEU A 86 5.81 -20.55 0.53
CA LEU A 86 6.66 -19.55 -0.12
C LEU A 86 6.29 -18.13 0.31
N GLY A 87 5.00 -17.80 0.33
CA GLY A 87 4.49 -16.52 0.81
C GLY A 87 4.72 -16.31 2.31
N GLU A 88 4.47 -17.32 3.15
CA GLU A 88 4.74 -17.25 4.59
C GLU A 88 6.22 -16.99 4.89
N ARG A 89 7.12 -17.65 4.13
CA ARG A 89 8.56 -17.38 4.20
C ARG A 89 8.87 -15.92 3.83
N LEU A 90 8.40 -15.44 2.69
CA LEU A 90 8.63 -14.06 2.23
C LEU A 90 8.10 -13.00 3.22
N ILE A 91 6.93 -13.22 3.81
CA ILE A 91 6.39 -12.36 4.86
C ILE A 91 7.28 -12.42 6.11
N SER A 92 7.70 -13.61 6.55
CA SER A 92 8.60 -13.76 7.71
C SER A 92 9.94 -13.05 7.54
N GLU A 93 10.44 -12.98 6.30
CA GLU A 93 11.66 -12.29 5.86
C GLU A 93 11.45 -10.78 5.60
N GLY A 94 10.27 -10.23 5.92
CA GLY A 94 9.95 -8.81 5.75
C GLY A 94 9.83 -8.36 4.29
N LYS A 95 9.60 -9.28 3.34
CA LYS A 95 9.59 -8.99 1.89
C LYS A 95 8.31 -8.37 1.38
N VAL A 96 7.30 -8.16 2.24
CA VAL A 96 5.97 -7.71 1.86
C VAL A 96 5.50 -6.59 2.77
N CYS A 97 4.93 -5.54 2.18
CA CYS A 97 4.23 -4.47 2.89
C CYS A 97 2.78 -4.33 2.39
N VAL A 98 1.96 -3.59 3.14
CA VAL A 98 0.63 -3.14 2.73
C VAL A 98 0.68 -1.66 2.39
N ALA A 99 0.06 -1.24 1.29
CA ALA A 99 -0.19 0.15 0.95
C ALA A 99 -1.69 0.37 0.72
N MET A 100 -2.36 1.03 1.67
CA MET A 100 -3.82 1.13 1.69
C MET A 100 -4.32 2.48 1.20
N MET A 101 -5.21 2.45 0.20
CA MET A 101 -5.88 3.62 -0.36
C MET A 101 -7.02 4.07 0.58
N ALA A 102 -6.73 5.04 1.46
CA ALA A 102 -7.65 5.54 2.49
C ALA A 102 -7.98 7.05 2.40
N GLY A 103 -7.52 7.76 1.36
CA GLY A 103 -7.80 9.20 1.15
C GLY A 103 -9.28 9.55 0.91
N GLY A 104 -10.15 8.56 0.73
CA GLY A 104 -11.60 8.76 0.62
C GLY A 104 -12.29 9.02 1.96
N GLN A 105 -13.00 10.14 2.06
CA GLN A 105 -13.95 10.39 3.15
C GLN A 105 -15.20 9.49 3.04
N GLY A 106 -15.85 9.22 4.17
CA GLY A 106 -17.09 8.44 4.29
C GLY A 106 -18.37 9.20 3.90
N THR A 107 -18.29 10.32 3.17
CA THR A 107 -19.42 11.24 2.95
C THR A 107 -20.62 10.59 2.27
N ARG A 108 -20.39 9.66 1.32
CA ARG A 108 -21.45 8.84 0.69
C ARG A 108 -22.16 7.89 1.67
N LEU A 109 -21.57 7.62 2.83
CA LEU A 109 -22.13 6.80 3.91
C LEU A 109 -22.84 7.65 4.99
N GLY A 110 -22.97 8.96 4.77
CA GLY A 110 -23.43 9.94 5.78
C GLY A 110 -22.38 10.27 6.86
N PHE A 111 -21.12 9.89 6.66
CA PHE A 111 -20.07 9.98 7.68
C PHE A 111 -19.02 11.03 7.31
N ASN A 112 -18.77 11.98 8.21
CA ASN A 112 -17.95 13.16 7.95
C ASN A 112 -16.45 13.00 8.27
N LYS A 113 -15.93 11.76 8.21
CA LYS A 113 -14.53 11.40 8.49
C LYS A 113 -13.97 10.41 7.47
N ALA A 114 -12.67 10.12 7.52
CA ALA A 114 -11.98 9.08 6.77
C ALA A 114 -12.74 7.74 6.82
N LYS A 115 -12.95 7.09 5.67
CA LYS A 115 -13.81 5.88 5.59
C LYS A 115 -13.29 4.74 6.48
N GLY A 116 -11.98 4.62 6.69
CA GLY A 116 -11.41 3.60 7.58
C GLY A 116 -11.84 3.72 9.06
N MET A 117 -12.31 4.89 9.49
CA MET A 117 -12.86 5.13 10.83
C MET A 117 -14.33 4.69 10.96
N TYR A 118 -14.96 4.18 9.90
CA TYR A 118 -16.36 3.76 9.89
C TYR A 118 -16.53 2.43 10.63
N ASP A 119 -17.48 2.37 11.57
CA ASP A 119 -17.99 1.14 12.18
C ASP A 119 -19.19 0.65 11.35
N ILE A 120 -19.09 -0.56 10.80
CA ILE A 120 -20.15 -1.18 10.00
C ILE A 120 -21.27 -1.81 10.87
N GLY A 121 -21.23 -1.58 12.18
CA GLY A 121 -22.20 -2.08 13.16
C GLY A 121 -21.96 -3.53 13.56
N LEU A 122 -20.73 -4.05 13.46
CA LEU A 122 -20.37 -5.37 13.99
C LEU A 122 -20.67 -5.45 15.50
N PRO A 123 -20.95 -6.64 16.06
CA PRO A 123 -21.11 -6.84 17.51
C PRO A 123 -20.04 -6.18 18.39
N SER A 124 -18.79 -6.11 17.93
CA SER A 124 -17.67 -5.47 18.61
C SER A 124 -17.50 -3.96 18.36
N HIS A 125 -18.31 -3.37 17.47
CA HIS A 125 -18.21 -1.96 17.03
C HIS A 125 -16.82 -1.54 16.49
N LYS A 126 -16.05 -2.49 15.97
CA LYS A 126 -14.73 -2.24 15.39
C LYS A 126 -14.82 -1.48 14.07
N THR A 127 -13.94 -0.49 13.91
CA THR A 127 -13.77 0.22 12.64
C THR A 127 -13.01 -0.63 11.62
N LEU A 128 -13.14 -0.28 10.34
CA LEU A 128 -12.40 -0.94 9.25
C LEU A 128 -10.88 -0.91 9.50
N PHE A 129 -10.31 0.24 9.91
CA PHE A 129 -8.90 0.33 10.29
C PHE A 129 -8.50 -0.65 11.41
N GLN A 130 -9.34 -0.80 12.44
CA GLN A 130 -9.05 -1.77 13.50
C GLN A 130 -9.06 -3.20 12.96
N ILE A 131 -10.06 -3.58 12.15
CA ILE A 131 -10.14 -4.92 11.53
C ILE A 131 -8.86 -5.22 10.71
N PHE A 132 -8.36 -4.24 9.95
CA PHE A 132 -7.14 -4.38 9.17
C PHE A 132 -5.88 -4.55 10.04
N CYS A 133 -5.71 -3.73 11.07
CA CYS A 133 -4.58 -3.84 11.99
C CYS A 133 -4.61 -5.18 12.76
N GLU A 134 -5.79 -5.62 13.17
CA GLU A 134 -5.98 -6.93 13.82
C GLU A 134 -5.64 -8.11 12.91
N ARG A 135 -5.88 -8.01 11.59
CA ARG A 135 -5.44 -9.02 10.59
C ARG A 135 -3.92 -9.04 10.38
N ILE A 136 -3.27 -7.88 10.37
CA ILE A 136 -1.82 -7.80 10.29
C ILE A 136 -1.20 -8.46 11.54
N LEU A 137 -1.72 -8.16 12.73
CA LEU A 137 -1.29 -8.81 13.97
C LEU A 137 -1.47 -10.33 13.96
N SER A 138 -2.64 -10.85 13.55
CA SER A 138 -2.86 -12.29 13.53
C SER A 138 -2.02 -13.01 12.48
N LEU A 139 -1.80 -12.43 11.30
CA LEU A 139 -0.90 -12.97 10.28
C LEU A 139 0.55 -13.07 10.80
N GLN A 140 1.05 -12.00 11.41
CA GLN A 140 2.40 -11.97 12.02
C GLN A 140 2.52 -13.02 13.13
N ASN A 141 1.52 -13.14 14.01
CA ASN A 141 1.48 -14.14 15.08
C ASN A 141 1.43 -15.58 14.53
N MET A 142 0.61 -15.84 13.51
CA MET A 142 0.51 -17.15 12.85
C MET A 142 1.87 -17.56 12.24
N ILE A 143 2.53 -16.65 11.52
CA ILE A 143 3.83 -16.89 10.90
C ILE A 143 4.93 -17.05 11.95
N GLN A 144 4.96 -16.21 12.98
CA GLN A 144 5.87 -16.31 14.12
C GLN A 144 5.73 -17.65 14.86
N GLN A 145 4.52 -18.18 15.00
CA GLN A 145 4.28 -19.52 15.58
C GLN A 145 4.71 -20.66 14.65
N LYS A 146 4.52 -20.51 13.34
CA LYS A 146 4.74 -21.57 12.34
C LYS A 146 6.20 -21.69 11.86
N ILE A 147 6.91 -20.56 11.77
CA ILE A 147 8.28 -20.46 11.24
C ILE A 147 9.31 -20.16 12.34
N GLY A 148 8.88 -19.66 13.50
CA GLY A 148 9.76 -19.27 14.61
C GLY A 148 10.32 -17.85 14.50
N GLN A 149 9.99 -17.12 13.42
CA GLN A 149 10.26 -15.69 13.25
C GLN A 149 9.17 -15.03 12.39
N CYS A 150 8.90 -13.74 12.61
CA CYS A 150 8.27 -12.87 11.63
C CYS A 150 8.76 -11.43 11.81
N LEU A 151 9.29 -10.80 10.76
CA LEU A 151 9.53 -9.35 10.76
C LEU A 151 8.21 -8.56 10.63
N PRO A 152 8.14 -7.30 11.12
CA PRO A 152 6.93 -6.50 11.03
C PRO A 152 6.57 -6.10 9.58
N ILE A 153 5.34 -6.46 9.17
CA ILE A 153 4.72 -6.08 7.90
C ILE A 153 4.47 -4.58 7.94
N GLN A 154 5.24 -3.83 7.15
CA GLN A 154 5.09 -2.38 7.07
C GLN A 154 3.72 -2.01 6.48
N PHE A 155 3.02 -1.08 7.12
CA PHE A 155 1.68 -0.65 6.76
C PHE A 155 1.67 0.84 6.39
N PHE A 156 1.66 1.10 5.09
CA PHE A 156 1.58 2.44 4.52
C PHE A 156 0.10 2.82 4.33
N VAL A 157 -0.34 3.92 4.94
CA VAL A 157 -1.73 4.40 4.89
C VAL A 157 -1.79 5.69 4.10
N MET A 158 -2.34 5.61 2.88
CA MET A 158 -2.51 6.77 2.00
C MET A 158 -3.76 7.55 2.40
N THR A 159 -3.58 8.84 2.65
CA THR A 159 -4.60 9.78 3.16
C THR A 159 -4.80 10.93 2.16
N SER A 160 -5.85 11.73 2.34
CA SER A 160 -6.01 13.02 1.65
C SER A 160 -5.54 14.17 2.53
N ASP A 161 -5.34 15.33 1.93
CA ASP A 161 -5.23 16.62 2.61
C ASP A 161 -6.31 16.79 3.70
N VAL A 162 -7.57 16.54 3.34
CA VAL A 162 -8.75 16.70 4.22
C VAL A 162 -8.95 15.57 5.25
N ASN A 163 -8.13 14.52 5.26
CA ASN A 163 -8.32 13.40 6.22
C ASN A 163 -7.03 12.88 6.89
N HIS A 164 -5.87 13.46 6.61
CA HIS A 164 -4.58 13.04 7.18
C HIS A 164 -4.55 13.16 8.71
N GLU A 165 -4.76 14.37 9.24
CA GLU A 165 -4.63 14.64 10.67
C GLU A 165 -5.59 13.81 11.52
N GLU A 166 -6.87 13.70 11.12
CA GLU A 166 -7.84 12.88 11.85
C GLU A 166 -7.53 11.39 11.78
N THR A 167 -6.94 10.90 10.66
CA THR A 167 -6.53 9.50 10.53
C THR A 167 -5.34 9.20 11.43
N THR A 168 -4.28 10.02 11.38
CA THR A 168 -3.10 9.84 12.22
C THR A 168 -3.43 9.96 13.70
N GLN A 169 -4.23 10.96 14.11
CA GLN A 169 -4.67 11.10 15.50
C GLN A 169 -5.53 9.91 15.94
N PHE A 170 -6.44 9.41 15.10
CA PHE A 170 -7.26 8.25 15.43
C PHE A 170 -6.43 6.98 15.70
N PHE A 171 -5.34 6.76 14.96
CA PHE A 171 -4.42 5.66 15.26
C PHE A 171 -3.65 5.89 16.57
N ILE A 172 -3.18 7.11 16.84
CA ILE A 172 -2.51 7.46 18.10
C ILE A 172 -3.44 7.22 19.31
N ASP A 173 -4.67 7.74 19.26
CA ASP A 173 -5.69 7.61 20.31
C ASP A 173 -6.03 6.13 20.63
N ASN A 174 -5.89 5.24 19.64
CA ASN A 174 -6.15 3.80 19.77
C ASN A 174 -4.86 2.96 19.93
N ASN A 175 -3.74 3.57 20.31
CA ASN A 175 -2.44 2.89 20.49
C ASN A 175 -2.06 2.02 19.28
N TYR A 176 -2.24 2.55 18.08
CA TYR A 176 -2.01 1.90 16.79
C TYR A 176 -2.68 0.52 16.65
N PHE A 177 -3.78 0.29 17.38
CA PHE A 177 -4.50 -0.98 17.50
C PHE A 177 -3.62 -2.17 17.95
N ASN A 178 -2.56 -1.88 18.72
CA ASN A 178 -1.50 -2.78 19.18
C ASN A 178 -0.45 -3.19 18.13
N LEU A 179 -0.41 -2.55 16.95
CA LEU A 179 0.80 -2.56 16.12
C LEU A 179 1.88 -1.67 16.75
N GLN A 180 3.15 -1.94 16.47
CA GLN A 180 4.25 -1.04 16.86
C GLN A 180 4.17 0.23 15.99
N SER A 181 4.34 1.41 16.60
CA SER A 181 4.12 2.71 15.93
C SER A 181 5.03 2.95 14.73
N ASP A 182 6.19 2.33 14.69
CA ASP A 182 7.20 2.43 13.64
C ASP A 182 6.92 1.53 12.41
N GLN A 183 6.02 0.55 12.51
CA GLN A 183 5.58 -0.24 11.35
C GLN A 183 4.43 0.42 10.57
N ILE A 184 3.89 1.56 11.04
CA ILE A 184 2.81 2.30 10.34
C ILE A 184 3.35 3.63 9.82
N THR A 185 3.17 3.87 8.52
CA THR A 185 3.56 5.11 7.84
C THR A 185 2.34 5.78 7.23
N PHE A 186 1.93 6.93 7.75
CA PHE A 186 0.92 7.78 7.11
C PHE A 186 1.57 8.64 6.05
N PHE A 187 0.94 8.72 4.88
CA PHE A 187 1.37 9.59 3.80
C PHE A 187 0.16 10.20 3.10
N GLN A 188 0.29 11.42 2.62
CA GLN A 188 -0.76 12.08 1.85
C GLN A 188 -0.62 11.67 0.38
N GLN A 189 -1.74 11.49 -0.30
CA GLN A 189 -1.79 11.43 -1.76
C GLN A 189 -1.51 12.84 -2.31
N ASP A 190 -0.86 12.92 -3.47
CA ASP A 190 -0.65 14.18 -4.17
C ASP A 190 -2.01 14.74 -4.69
N SER A 191 -1.98 15.94 -5.26
CA SER A 191 -3.16 16.57 -5.86
C SER A 191 -2.77 17.35 -7.10
N LEU A 192 -3.69 17.45 -8.05
CA LEU A 192 -3.48 18.11 -9.32
C LEU A 192 -4.30 19.41 -9.41
N PRO A 193 -3.75 20.48 -10.01
CA PRO A 193 -4.52 21.65 -10.39
C PRO A 193 -5.67 21.30 -11.31
N ILE A 194 -6.82 21.90 -11.03
CA ILE A 194 -7.99 21.89 -11.89
C ILE A 194 -7.73 22.87 -13.05
N LEU A 195 -7.87 22.38 -14.28
CA LEU A 195 -7.72 23.20 -15.49
C LEU A 195 -9.09 23.68 -15.99
N SER A 196 -9.13 24.89 -16.54
CA SER A 196 -10.27 25.40 -17.31
C SER A 196 -10.48 24.59 -18.58
N ILE A 197 -11.62 24.80 -19.26
CA ILE A 197 -11.86 24.26 -20.60
C ILE A 197 -10.80 24.64 -21.66
N ASN A 198 -9.95 25.64 -21.39
CA ASN A 198 -8.85 26.07 -22.26
C ASN A 198 -7.49 25.41 -21.93
N GLY A 199 -7.40 24.67 -20.81
CA GLY A 199 -6.13 24.16 -20.29
C GLY A 199 -5.38 25.15 -19.36
N GLU A 200 -6.07 26.16 -18.81
CA GLU A 200 -5.48 27.14 -17.90
C GLU A 200 -5.71 26.75 -16.44
N ILE A 201 -4.70 26.87 -15.58
CA ILE A 201 -4.86 26.60 -14.14
C ILE A 201 -5.86 27.58 -13.51
N MET A 202 -6.82 27.01 -12.78
CA MET A 202 -7.83 27.77 -12.04
C MET A 202 -7.36 28.07 -10.62
N LEU A 203 -7.77 29.22 -10.07
CA LEU A 203 -7.55 29.58 -8.66
C LEU A 203 -8.83 29.42 -7.84
N SER A 204 -8.67 29.10 -6.55
CA SER A 204 -9.75 29.00 -5.56
C SER A 204 -9.94 30.30 -4.76
N ASP A 205 -8.87 31.07 -4.56
CA ASP A 205 -8.88 32.45 -4.03
C ASP A 205 -7.84 33.34 -4.76
N SER A 206 -7.47 34.50 -4.21
CA SER A 206 -6.50 35.42 -4.84
C SER A 206 -5.09 34.84 -5.03
N THR A 207 -4.74 33.76 -4.31
CA THR A 207 -3.38 33.21 -4.20
C THR A 207 -3.32 31.68 -4.09
N SER A 208 -4.43 31.00 -3.80
CA SER A 208 -4.52 29.55 -3.72
C SER A 208 -4.99 28.95 -5.04
N ILE A 209 -4.31 27.93 -5.53
CA ILE A 209 -4.74 27.16 -6.71
C ILE A 209 -6.01 26.36 -6.38
N LEU A 210 -6.86 26.12 -7.37
CA LEU A 210 -7.96 25.17 -7.26
C LEU A 210 -7.42 23.78 -7.61
N GLU A 211 -7.43 22.86 -6.66
CA GLU A 211 -6.85 21.52 -6.81
C GLU A 211 -7.89 20.43 -6.50
N GLY A 212 -7.58 19.20 -6.91
CA GLY A 212 -8.28 18.01 -6.42
C GLY A 212 -7.36 16.79 -6.37
N PRO A 213 -7.72 15.76 -5.57
CA PRO A 213 -6.99 14.49 -5.51
C PRO A 213 -6.66 13.91 -6.88
N ASP A 214 -5.42 13.46 -7.07
CA ASP A 214 -4.90 12.89 -8.32
C ASP A 214 -5.45 11.49 -8.67
N GLY A 215 -6.32 10.94 -7.81
CA GLY A 215 -6.98 9.64 -7.98
C GLY A 215 -6.30 8.54 -7.18
N ASN A 216 -6.88 7.33 -7.16
CA ASN A 216 -6.32 6.25 -6.36
C ASN A 216 -5.06 5.60 -6.98
N GLY A 217 -4.78 5.87 -8.26
CA GLY A 217 -3.49 5.59 -8.90
C GLY A 217 -2.36 6.53 -8.46
N GLY A 218 -2.68 7.67 -7.83
CA GLY A 218 -1.73 8.57 -7.19
C GLY A 218 -0.88 7.95 -6.08
N ILE A 219 -1.19 6.72 -5.67
CA ILE A 219 -0.39 5.94 -4.71
C ILE A 219 1.05 5.76 -5.17
N PHE A 220 1.31 5.61 -6.47
CA PHE A 220 2.66 5.38 -6.99
C PHE A 220 3.51 6.65 -6.97
N SER A 221 2.99 7.77 -7.48
CA SER A 221 3.61 9.10 -7.39
C SER A 221 3.88 9.48 -5.94
N SER A 222 2.88 9.36 -5.08
CA SER A 222 2.95 9.78 -3.68
C SER A 222 4.01 8.98 -2.89
N LEU A 223 4.08 7.65 -3.08
CA LEU A 223 5.12 6.81 -2.47
C LEU A 223 6.54 7.15 -3.00
N TYR A 224 6.66 7.55 -4.26
CA TYR A 224 7.96 7.90 -4.88
C TYR A 224 8.44 9.31 -4.48
N ASN A 225 7.55 10.31 -4.55
CA ASN A 225 7.83 11.72 -4.27
C ASN A 225 8.25 11.96 -2.81
N GLN A 226 7.64 11.21 -1.88
CA GLN A 226 7.96 11.24 -0.46
C GLN A 226 9.16 10.34 -0.09
N GLY A 227 9.61 9.47 -1.00
CA GLY A 227 10.79 8.60 -0.84
C GLY A 227 10.50 7.25 -0.18
N TYR A 228 9.24 6.86 -0.03
CA TYR A 228 8.86 5.59 0.59
C TYR A 228 9.21 4.37 -0.28
N LEU A 229 9.22 4.48 -1.61
CA LEU A 229 9.75 3.40 -2.46
C LEU A 229 11.26 3.20 -2.29
N ASP A 230 12.02 4.28 -2.06
CA ASP A 230 13.45 4.19 -1.75
C ASP A 230 13.65 3.58 -0.34
N TYR A 231 12.81 3.94 0.64
CA TYR A 231 12.78 3.31 1.97
C TYR A 231 12.42 1.82 1.94
N MET A 232 11.43 1.41 1.12
CA MET A 232 11.08 0.00 0.92
C MET A 232 12.26 -0.80 0.37
N LYS A 233 13.02 -0.25 -0.59
CA LYS A 233 14.27 -0.85 -1.09
C LYS A 233 15.32 -0.98 0.03
N CYS A 234 15.47 0.03 0.90
CA CYS A 234 16.39 -0.03 2.05
C CYS A 234 16.00 -1.10 3.10
N LEU A 235 14.70 -1.33 3.33
CA LEU A 235 14.21 -2.43 4.17
C LEU A 235 14.31 -3.80 3.47
N GLY A 236 14.64 -3.84 2.18
CA GLY A 236 14.68 -5.06 1.38
C GLY A 236 13.30 -5.67 1.12
N ILE A 237 12.24 -4.85 1.13
CA ILE A 237 10.87 -5.22 0.74
C ILE A 237 10.85 -5.47 -0.78
N LYS A 238 10.24 -6.59 -1.20
CA LYS A 238 10.10 -6.96 -2.62
C LYS A 238 8.72 -6.59 -3.17
N TYR A 239 7.67 -6.72 -2.36
CA TYR A 239 6.26 -6.64 -2.78
C TYR A 239 5.45 -5.62 -1.99
N ILE A 240 4.57 -4.90 -2.70
CA ILE A 240 3.60 -3.95 -2.16
C ILE A 240 2.20 -4.51 -2.38
N HIS A 241 1.46 -4.84 -1.33
CA HIS A 241 0.03 -5.15 -1.40
C HIS A 241 -0.81 -3.87 -1.36
N ILE A 242 -1.24 -3.42 -2.54
CA ILE A 242 -2.13 -2.29 -2.74
C ILE A 242 -3.58 -2.76 -2.53
N CYS A 243 -4.34 -2.06 -1.67
CA CYS A 243 -5.71 -2.44 -1.31
C CYS A 243 -6.59 -1.22 -0.95
N PRO A 244 -7.93 -1.34 -1.03
CA PRO A 244 -8.84 -0.25 -0.68
C PRO A 244 -9.20 -0.32 0.80
N VAL A 245 -9.38 0.85 1.44
CA VAL A 245 -9.88 0.89 2.83
C VAL A 245 -11.33 0.38 2.98
N ASP A 246 -12.06 0.18 1.88
CA ASP A 246 -13.51 -0.06 1.91
C ASP A 246 -13.97 -1.51 1.83
N ASN A 247 -13.06 -2.48 1.66
CA ASN A 247 -13.40 -3.91 1.68
C ASN A 247 -13.20 -4.53 3.07
N ALA A 248 -14.29 -4.71 3.83
CA ALA A 248 -14.27 -5.29 5.18
C ALA A 248 -13.71 -6.73 5.24
N LEU A 249 -13.68 -7.45 4.12
CA LEU A 249 -13.15 -8.82 4.01
C LEU A 249 -11.74 -8.91 3.39
N CYS A 250 -11.08 -7.79 3.10
CA CYS A 250 -9.73 -7.76 2.51
C CYS A 250 -8.71 -8.61 3.30
N LYS A 251 -8.06 -9.54 2.59
CA LYS A 251 -7.10 -10.52 3.12
C LYS A 251 -5.67 -10.01 2.93
N LEU A 252 -5.24 -9.17 3.87
CA LEU A 252 -3.99 -8.42 3.84
C LEU A 252 -2.77 -9.36 3.84
N CYS A 253 -1.96 -9.32 2.78
CA CYS A 253 -0.76 -10.14 2.62
C CYS A 253 -1.06 -11.66 2.60
N ASP A 254 -2.05 -12.07 1.80
CA ASP A 254 -2.39 -13.47 1.53
C ASP A 254 -1.18 -14.32 1.06
N PRO A 255 -0.70 -15.29 1.86
CA PRO A 255 0.51 -16.04 1.51
C PRO A 255 0.38 -16.87 0.22
N ILE A 256 -0.81 -17.37 -0.10
CA ILE A 256 -1.05 -18.15 -1.34
C ILE A 256 -0.82 -17.25 -2.56
N TRP A 257 -1.28 -16.00 -2.50
CA TRP A 257 -1.15 -15.04 -3.58
C TRP A 257 0.29 -14.56 -3.76
N ILE A 258 0.98 -14.26 -2.65
CA ILE A 258 2.40 -13.86 -2.66
C ILE A 258 3.28 -14.99 -3.21
N GLY A 259 3.04 -16.24 -2.77
CA GLY A 259 3.79 -17.40 -3.29
C GLY A 259 3.50 -17.72 -4.76
N TYR A 260 2.26 -17.53 -5.22
CA TYR A 260 1.92 -17.64 -6.64
C TYR A 260 2.69 -16.61 -7.47
N GLN A 261 2.76 -15.36 -7.01
CA GLN A 261 3.49 -14.29 -7.67
C GLN A 261 5.01 -14.49 -7.66
N GLU A 262 5.60 -15.00 -6.58
CA GLU A 262 7.02 -15.34 -6.52
C GLU A 262 7.37 -16.48 -7.49
N GLU A 263 6.67 -17.61 -7.42
CA GLU A 263 6.97 -18.81 -8.24
C GLU A 263 6.86 -18.51 -9.75
N ASN A 264 5.85 -17.72 -10.14
CA ASN A 264 5.60 -17.37 -11.54
C ASN A 264 6.35 -16.09 -11.97
N ASN A 265 7.21 -15.53 -11.11
CA ASN A 265 8.01 -14.32 -11.36
C ASN A 265 7.18 -13.10 -11.84
N LEU A 266 5.94 -12.95 -11.33
CA LEU A 266 5.03 -11.91 -11.80
C LEU A 266 5.42 -10.53 -11.25
N THR A 267 5.49 -9.54 -12.12
CA THR A 267 5.69 -8.12 -11.80
C THR A 267 4.45 -7.55 -11.11
N ILE A 268 3.26 -7.95 -11.57
CA ILE A 268 1.96 -7.58 -10.99
C ILE A 268 1.08 -8.83 -10.90
N CYS A 269 0.43 -9.05 -9.77
CA CYS A 269 -0.69 -9.98 -9.66
C CYS A 269 -1.92 -9.29 -9.05
N SER A 270 -3.08 -9.41 -9.68
CA SER A 270 -4.32 -8.74 -9.23
C SER A 270 -5.39 -9.72 -8.75
N LYS A 271 -6.16 -9.32 -7.72
CA LYS A 271 -7.24 -10.11 -7.13
C LYS A 271 -8.59 -9.81 -7.80
N PHE A 272 -9.32 -10.88 -8.11
CA PHE A 272 -10.67 -10.80 -8.66
C PHE A 272 -11.60 -11.83 -8.03
N VAL A 273 -12.91 -11.57 -8.14
CA VAL A 273 -13.98 -12.52 -7.86
C VAL A 273 -14.71 -12.84 -9.15
N LYS A 274 -15.26 -14.05 -9.29
CA LYS A 274 -16.09 -14.39 -10.43
C LYS A 274 -17.27 -13.42 -10.56
N LYS A 275 -17.50 -12.92 -11.77
CA LYS A 275 -18.68 -12.11 -12.13
C LYS A 275 -19.95 -12.94 -11.91
N ALA A 276 -20.90 -12.40 -11.16
CA ALA A 276 -22.12 -13.11 -10.76
C ALA A 276 -23.14 -13.23 -11.90
N TYR A 277 -23.19 -12.24 -12.80
CA TYR A 277 -24.05 -12.18 -13.99
C TYR A 277 -23.45 -11.19 -15.01
N ALA A 278 -23.89 -11.27 -16.27
CA ALA A 278 -23.29 -10.56 -17.41
C ALA A 278 -23.20 -9.03 -17.20
N GLU A 279 -24.21 -8.46 -16.57
CA GLU A 279 -24.42 -7.02 -16.36
C GLU A 279 -23.97 -6.52 -14.98
N GLU A 280 -23.20 -7.31 -14.23
CA GLU A 280 -22.64 -6.85 -12.94
C GLU A 280 -21.71 -5.65 -13.18
N LYS A 281 -21.93 -4.57 -12.41
CA LYS A 281 -21.21 -3.29 -12.50
C LYS A 281 -19.85 -3.35 -11.79
N VAL A 282 -18.94 -4.10 -12.38
CA VAL A 282 -17.56 -4.28 -11.90
C VAL A 282 -16.60 -4.22 -13.09
N GLY A 283 -15.48 -3.50 -12.94
CA GLY A 283 -14.41 -3.47 -13.93
C GLY A 283 -13.81 -4.87 -14.11
N ILE A 284 -13.63 -5.30 -15.37
CA ILE A 284 -13.18 -6.64 -15.71
C ILE A 284 -11.72 -6.62 -16.12
N HIS A 285 -10.91 -7.52 -15.55
CA HIS A 285 -9.53 -7.70 -15.99
C HIS A 285 -9.49 -8.41 -17.35
N ALA A 286 -8.84 -7.78 -18.34
CA ALA A 286 -8.72 -8.29 -19.70
C ALA A 286 -7.39 -7.83 -20.32
N LEU A 287 -7.04 -8.40 -21.46
CA LEU A 287 -6.06 -7.79 -22.36
C LEU A 287 -6.80 -6.88 -23.35
N ILE A 288 -6.35 -5.63 -23.51
CA ILE A 288 -6.71 -4.75 -24.62
C ILE A 288 -5.49 -4.62 -25.52
N ASN A 289 -5.59 -5.05 -26.78
CA ASN A 289 -4.48 -5.04 -27.75
C ASN A 289 -3.20 -5.68 -27.15
N ASP A 290 -3.36 -6.87 -26.57
CA ASP A 290 -2.36 -7.67 -25.85
C ASP A 290 -1.76 -7.04 -24.56
N LYS A 291 -2.21 -5.87 -24.11
CA LYS A 291 -1.77 -5.24 -22.83
C LYS A 291 -2.74 -5.52 -21.68
N PRO A 292 -2.27 -5.83 -20.45
CA PRO A 292 -3.13 -5.97 -19.27
C PRO A 292 -3.86 -4.68 -18.91
N CYS A 293 -5.18 -4.75 -18.79
CA CYS A 293 -6.07 -3.62 -18.46
C CYS A 293 -7.18 -4.06 -17.50
N VAL A 294 -7.84 -3.08 -16.89
CA VAL A 294 -9.22 -3.22 -16.42
C VAL A 294 -10.11 -2.47 -17.41
N ILE A 295 -11.15 -3.12 -17.95
CA ILE A 295 -12.19 -2.45 -18.74
C ILE A 295 -13.41 -2.22 -17.86
N GLU A 296 -13.86 -0.96 -17.77
CA GLU A 296 -15.06 -0.64 -17.02
C GLU A 296 -16.32 -1.16 -17.70
N TYR A 297 -17.34 -1.51 -16.89
CA TYR A 297 -18.56 -2.17 -17.39
C TYR A 297 -19.33 -1.33 -18.41
N SER A 298 -19.14 -0.01 -18.42
CA SER A 298 -19.72 0.94 -19.37
C SER A 298 -18.97 1.05 -20.70
N GLU A 299 -17.77 0.48 -20.81
CA GLU A 299 -16.96 0.46 -22.03
C GLU A 299 -17.01 -0.88 -22.77
N MET A 300 -17.63 -1.90 -22.19
CA MET A 300 -17.84 -3.21 -22.82
C MET A 300 -19.04 -3.19 -23.77
N THR A 301 -18.95 -3.91 -24.89
CA THR A 301 -20.10 -4.12 -25.79
C THR A 301 -21.11 -5.08 -25.17
N GLN A 302 -22.37 -5.03 -25.62
CA GLN A 302 -23.39 -6.01 -25.20
C GLN A 302 -23.04 -7.45 -25.63
N GLU A 303 -22.28 -7.63 -26.71
CA GLU A 303 -21.76 -8.94 -27.08
C GLU A 303 -20.71 -9.41 -26.05
N ASP A 304 -19.71 -8.58 -25.74
CA ASP A 304 -18.63 -8.94 -24.84
C ASP A 304 -19.11 -9.19 -23.40
N LEU A 305 -20.08 -8.41 -22.90
CA LEU A 305 -20.72 -8.65 -21.60
C LEU A 305 -21.36 -10.05 -21.49
N HIS A 306 -21.91 -10.57 -22.58
CA HIS A 306 -22.62 -11.86 -22.65
C HIS A 306 -21.78 -13.00 -23.26
N LYS A 307 -20.54 -12.71 -23.67
CA LYS A 307 -19.66 -13.63 -24.41
C LYS A 307 -19.31 -14.83 -23.54
N LYS A 308 -19.43 -16.03 -24.11
CA LYS A 308 -19.24 -17.29 -23.38
C LYS A 308 -18.09 -18.11 -23.94
N ASN A 309 -17.42 -18.85 -23.06
CA ASN A 309 -16.47 -19.87 -23.44
C ASN A 309 -17.18 -21.17 -23.88
N SER A 310 -16.40 -22.16 -24.33
CA SER A 310 -16.92 -23.48 -24.76
C SER A 310 -17.63 -24.29 -23.67
N GLN A 311 -17.54 -23.88 -22.40
CA GLN A 311 -18.25 -24.47 -21.26
C GLN A 311 -19.53 -23.70 -20.89
N GLY A 312 -19.93 -22.69 -21.68
CA GLY A 312 -21.11 -21.87 -21.44
C GLY A 312 -20.98 -20.84 -20.30
N GLN A 313 -19.79 -20.73 -19.68
CA GLN A 313 -19.47 -19.71 -18.68
C GLN A 313 -19.09 -18.40 -19.36
N LEU A 314 -19.24 -17.26 -18.67
CA LEU A 314 -18.77 -15.96 -19.19
C LEU A 314 -17.26 -16.01 -19.49
N LEU A 315 -16.87 -15.48 -20.65
CA LEU A 315 -15.47 -15.41 -21.09
C LEU A 315 -14.69 -14.34 -20.32
N TYR A 316 -15.38 -13.25 -19.98
CA TYR A 316 -14.85 -12.11 -19.23
C TYR A 316 -15.45 -12.10 -17.82
N ASP A 317 -15.09 -13.12 -17.02
CA ASP A 317 -15.60 -13.32 -15.65
C ASP A 317 -14.76 -12.65 -14.55
N ALA A 318 -13.69 -11.95 -14.91
CA ALA A 318 -12.65 -11.49 -13.99
C ALA A 318 -12.93 -10.15 -13.27
N GLY A 319 -14.01 -10.09 -12.48
CA GLY A 319 -14.47 -8.90 -11.75
C GLY A 319 -13.49 -8.44 -10.66
N GLY A 320 -12.86 -7.29 -10.86
CA GLY A 320 -11.80 -6.79 -9.97
C GLY A 320 -12.27 -6.30 -8.61
N ILE A 321 -11.52 -6.65 -7.55
CA ILE A 321 -11.82 -6.27 -6.15
C ILE A 321 -10.81 -5.29 -5.54
N ALA A 322 -10.22 -4.44 -6.39
CA ALA A 322 -9.29 -3.35 -6.06
C ALA A 322 -8.07 -3.72 -5.19
N GLN A 323 -7.68 -4.99 -5.21
CA GLN A 323 -6.52 -5.54 -4.51
C GLN A 323 -5.49 -6.01 -5.54
N THR A 324 -4.25 -5.55 -5.41
CA THR A 324 -3.16 -5.87 -6.34
C THR A 324 -1.84 -5.96 -5.57
N ILE A 325 -0.98 -6.92 -5.90
CA ILE A 325 0.42 -6.94 -5.47
C ILE A 325 1.31 -6.60 -6.66
N CYS A 326 2.21 -5.64 -6.48
CA CYS A 326 3.27 -5.32 -7.45
C CYS A 326 4.65 -5.34 -6.80
N THR A 327 5.71 -5.42 -7.60
CA THR A 327 7.08 -5.29 -7.08
C THR A 327 7.42 -3.83 -6.76
N VAL A 328 8.23 -3.62 -5.71
CA VAL A 328 8.80 -2.30 -5.37
C VAL A 328 9.66 -1.74 -6.52
N GLU A 329 10.28 -2.62 -7.30
CA GLU A 329 11.03 -2.25 -8.50
C GLU A 329 10.12 -1.66 -9.59
N PHE A 330 9.00 -2.31 -9.89
CA PHE A 330 8.03 -1.81 -10.86
C PHE A 330 7.39 -0.49 -10.42
N ALA A 331 6.94 -0.40 -9.17
CA ALA A 331 6.35 0.81 -8.61
C ALA A 331 7.31 2.01 -8.68
N HIS A 332 8.61 1.77 -8.57
CA HIS A 332 9.65 2.79 -8.70
C HIS A 332 9.94 3.13 -10.17
N LYS A 333 10.06 2.11 -11.03
CA LYS A 333 10.29 2.25 -12.47
C LYS A 333 9.24 3.14 -13.14
N ILE A 334 7.94 2.92 -12.88
CA ILE A 334 6.85 3.65 -13.56
C ILE A 334 6.77 5.15 -13.25
N ILE A 335 7.52 5.64 -12.26
CA ILE A 335 7.64 7.07 -11.92
C ILE A 335 9.06 7.61 -12.16
N GLU A 336 10.11 6.78 -12.03
CA GLU A 336 11.50 7.22 -12.26
C GLU A 336 11.87 7.26 -13.76
N ASP A 337 11.40 6.33 -14.57
CA ASP A 337 11.72 6.29 -16.00
C ASP A 337 10.80 7.22 -16.81
N PRO A 338 11.33 8.19 -17.58
CA PRO A 338 10.51 9.16 -18.31
C PRO A 338 9.56 8.55 -19.35
N GLN A 339 9.91 7.39 -19.95
CA GLN A 339 9.04 6.76 -20.96
C GLN A 339 7.82 6.13 -20.30
N THR A 340 8.02 5.36 -19.24
CA THR A 340 6.91 4.74 -18.48
C THR A 340 6.08 5.79 -17.74
N SER A 341 6.68 6.84 -17.18
CA SER A 341 5.93 7.96 -16.57
C SER A 341 5.10 8.73 -17.59
N SER A 342 5.59 8.92 -18.83
CA SER A 342 4.80 9.54 -19.92
C SER A 342 3.66 8.63 -20.40
N LEU A 343 3.90 7.32 -20.50
CA LEU A 343 2.85 6.34 -20.81
C LEU A 343 1.78 6.25 -19.71
N LEU A 344 2.16 6.41 -18.44
CA LEU A 344 1.21 6.53 -17.33
C LEU A 344 0.41 7.83 -17.42
N ALA A 345 1.05 8.95 -17.80
CA ALA A 345 0.39 10.24 -18.01
C ALA A 345 -0.69 10.18 -19.12
N ALA A 346 -0.46 9.42 -20.19
CA ALA A 346 -1.47 9.22 -21.25
C ALA A 346 -2.76 8.52 -20.76
N ASN A 347 -2.69 7.78 -19.65
CA ASN A 347 -3.81 6.99 -19.12
C ASN A 347 -4.73 7.77 -18.16
N TYR A 348 -4.44 9.02 -17.80
CA TYR A 348 -5.32 9.83 -16.93
C TYR A 348 -6.77 9.87 -17.44
N HIS A 349 -7.70 9.66 -16.50
CA HIS A 349 -9.14 9.79 -16.69
C HIS A 349 -9.54 11.25 -16.48
N VAL A 350 -10.34 11.78 -17.40
CA VAL A 350 -10.70 13.20 -17.43
C VAL A 350 -12.19 13.36 -17.19
N ALA A 351 -12.53 14.00 -16.08
CA ALA A 351 -13.91 14.29 -15.71
C ALA A 351 -14.18 15.79 -15.85
N GLN A 352 -15.08 16.17 -16.76
CA GLN A 352 -15.65 17.51 -16.77
C GLN A 352 -16.47 17.74 -15.50
N LYS A 353 -16.21 18.86 -14.82
CA LYS A 353 -16.83 19.24 -13.54
C LYS A 353 -17.20 20.72 -13.51
N LYS A 354 -18.05 21.05 -12.55
CA LYS A 354 -18.45 22.41 -12.19
C LYS A 354 -17.71 22.81 -10.90
N TYR A 355 -16.91 23.86 -10.97
CA TYR A 355 -16.28 24.49 -9.83
C TYR A 355 -16.55 26.00 -9.80
N ASP A 356 -16.81 26.53 -8.62
CA ASP A 356 -16.68 27.96 -8.35
C ASP A 356 -15.18 28.30 -8.32
N TYR A 357 -14.78 29.45 -8.87
CA TYR A 357 -13.37 29.79 -9.09
C TYR A 357 -13.13 31.30 -8.95
N TYR A 358 -11.90 31.70 -8.67
CA TYR A 358 -11.49 33.09 -8.63
C TYR A 358 -11.10 33.58 -10.04
N ASP A 359 -11.80 34.61 -10.55
CA ASP A 359 -11.53 35.22 -11.85
C ASP A 359 -10.41 36.27 -11.73
N LEU A 360 -9.34 36.08 -12.48
CA LEU A 360 -8.13 36.91 -12.41
C LEU A 360 -8.33 38.37 -12.86
N ASN A 361 -9.30 38.61 -13.76
CA ASN A 361 -9.59 39.94 -14.31
C ASN A 361 -10.58 40.69 -13.40
N GLN A 362 -11.63 40.01 -12.96
CA GLN A 362 -12.67 40.57 -12.09
C GLN A 362 -12.22 40.63 -10.62
N ARG A 363 -11.22 39.84 -10.22
CA ARG A 363 -10.66 39.70 -8.87
C ARG A 363 -11.73 39.34 -7.82
N GLN A 364 -12.59 38.38 -8.18
CA GLN A 364 -13.68 37.88 -7.34
C GLN A 364 -13.99 36.40 -7.64
N ILE A 365 -14.63 35.72 -6.69
CA ILE A 365 -15.09 34.33 -6.86
C ILE A 365 -16.38 34.31 -7.69
N ILE A 366 -16.31 33.65 -8.84
CA ILE A 366 -17.43 33.41 -9.75
C ILE A 366 -18.10 32.07 -9.42
N LYS A 367 -19.43 32.08 -9.31
CA LYS A 367 -20.23 30.88 -9.04
C LYS A 367 -20.74 30.23 -10.32
N SER A 368 -20.22 29.05 -10.62
CA SER A 368 -20.48 28.36 -11.88
C SER A 368 -21.83 27.67 -11.90
N GLN A 369 -22.58 27.81 -12.99
CA GLN A 369 -23.88 27.14 -13.19
C GLN A 369 -23.78 25.87 -14.05
N GLN A 370 -22.74 25.75 -14.86
CA GLN A 370 -22.46 24.63 -15.76
C GLN A 370 -21.04 24.09 -15.54
N ASN A 371 -20.73 22.91 -16.08
CA ASN A 371 -19.34 22.41 -16.11
C ASN A 371 -18.43 23.41 -16.82
N ASN A 372 -17.29 23.73 -16.21
CA ASN A 372 -16.36 24.78 -16.63
C ASN A 372 -14.89 24.35 -16.58
N ALA A 373 -14.61 23.13 -16.12
CA ALA A 373 -13.26 22.67 -15.81
C ALA A 373 -13.08 21.16 -16.00
N PHE A 374 -11.82 20.76 -16.13
CA PHE A 374 -11.37 19.37 -16.17
C PHE A 374 -10.71 18.99 -14.84
N LYS A 375 -11.16 17.87 -14.25
CA LYS A 375 -10.41 17.13 -13.22
C LYS A 375 -9.72 15.94 -13.88
N PHE A 376 -8.47 15.69 -13.48
CA PHE A 376 -7.67 14.54 -13.87
C PHE A 376 -7.54 13.56 -12.70
N GLU A 377 -7.77 12.27 -12.93
CA GLU A 377 -7.60 11.20 -11.93
C GLU A 377 -6.94 9.98 -12.59
N LEU A 378 -5.96 9.36 -11.92
CA LEU A 378 -5.49 8.00 -12.21
C LEU A 378 -6.21 6.98 -11.32
N PHE A 379 -6.40 5.78 -11.84
CA PHE A 379 -6.80 4.60 -11.09
C PHE A 379 -5.60 3.66 -10.89
N TYR A 380 -5.62 2.89 -9.80
CA TYR A 380 -4.54 1.97 -9.41
C TYR A 380 -4.21 0.92 -10.49
N PHE A 381 -5.11 0.68 -11.44
CA PHE A 381 -4.94 -0.24 -12.56
C PHE A 381 -4.37 0.40 -13.84
N ASP A 382 -4.27 1.73 -13.93
CA ASP A 382 -3.77 2.41 -15.13
C ASP A 382 -2.27 2.19 -15.38
N CYS A 383 -1.55 1.59 -14.42
CA CYS A 383 -0.19 1.12 -14.60
C CYS A 383 -0.11 -0.31 -15.18
N PHE A 384 -1.20 -1.09 -15.23
CA PHE A 384 -1.19 -2.46 -15.75
C PHE A 384 -0.71 -2.57 -17.21
N PRO A 385 -0.97 -1.59 -18.11
CA PRO A 385 -0.45 -1.62 -19.49
C PRO A 385 1.07 -1.38 -19.62
N LEU A 386 1.79 -1.22 -18.50
CA LEU A 386 3.23 -0.94 -18.42
C LEU A 386 4.09 -2.17 -18.06
N CYS A 387 3.47 -3.31 -17.72
CA CYS A 387 4.12 -4.62 -17.67
C CYS A 387 3.65 -5.50 -18.85
N THR A 388 4.37 -6.58 -19.15
CA THR A 388 3.92 -7.50 -20.21
C THR A 388 2.75 -8.38 -19.75
N LYS A 389 2.06 -9.03 -20.69
CA LYS A 389 0.99 -10.00 -20.39
C LYS A 389 1.51 -11.29 -19.74
N GLU A 390 2.80 -11.59 -19.90
CA GLU A 390 3.52 -12.69 -19.25
C GLU A 390 3.93 -12.32 -17.81
N GLU A 391 4.29 -11.05 -17.57
CA GLU A 391 4.62 -10.50 -16.25
C GLU A 391 3.40 -10.20 -15.36
N PHE A 392 2.20 -10.15 -15.95
CA PHE A 392 0.94 -9.92 -15.26
C PHE A 392 0.23 -11.24 -14.96
N GLY A 393 -0.43 -11.34 -13.81
CA GLY A 393 -1.33 -12.47 -13.51
C GLY A 393 -2.51 -12.11 -12.62
N LEU A 394 -3.40 -13.08 -12.45
CA LEU A 394 -4.63 -12.96 -11.68
C LEU A 394 -4.77 -14.10 -10.67
N ILE A 395 -5.46 -13.83 -9.56
CA ILE A 395 -5.93 -14.86 -8.63
C ILE A 395 -7.43 -14.70 -8.38
N GLU A 396 -8.19 -15.77 -8.61
CA GLU A 396 -9.62 -15.88 -8.30
C GLU A 396 -9.79 -16.24 -6.83
N VAL A 397 -10.51 -15.40 -6.08
CA VAL A 397 -10.89 -15.67 -4.69
C VAL A 397 -12.40 -15.76 -4.53
N LYS A 398 -12.86 -16.44 -3.47
CA LYS A 398 -14.30 -16.54 -3.18
C LYS A 398 -14.83 -15.20 -2.70
N ARG A 399 -15.96 -14.78 -3.26
CA ARG A 399 -16.58 -13.48 -2.95
C ARG A 399 -17.00 -13.39 -1.49
N GLU A 400 -17.64 -14.44 -0.97
CA GLU A 400 -18.13 -14.50 0.40
C GLU A 400 -17.03 -14.66 1.46
N ASP A 401 -15.80 -14.97 1.05
CA ASP A 401 -14.64 -15.01 1.95
C ASP A 401 -13.86 -13.69 1.94
N GLU A 402 -13.67 -13.06 0.76
CA GLU A 402 -12.69 -11.97 0.57
C GLU A 402 -13.25 -10.63 0.05
N PHE A 403 -14.56 -10.49 -0.22
CA PHE A 403 -15.13 -9.25 -0.78
C PHE A 403 -16.45 -8.78 -0.14
N ALA A 404 -16.36 -7.76 0.69
CA ALA A 404 -17.47 -7.05 1.33
C ALA A 404 -17.23 -5.51 1.29
N PRO A 405 -17.50 -4.84 0.16
CA PRO A 405 -17.27 -3.42 0.00
C PRO A 405 -18.30 -2.54 0.75
N VAL A 406 -17.85 -1.40 1.25
CA VAL A 406 -18.68 -0.36 1.90
C VAL A 406 -18.60 0.94 1.09
N LYS A 407 -19.49 1.06 0.09
CA LYS A 407 -19.49 2.15 -0.91
C LYS A 407 -20.73 3.04 -0.86
N ASN A 408 -21.87 2.49 -0.46
CA ASN A 408 -23.19 3.12 -0.54
C ASN A 408 -23.79 3.37 0.84
N ALA A 409 -24.78 4.26 0.92
CA ALA A 409 -25.40 4.66 2.18
C ALA A 409 -26.16 3.50 2.87
N PRO A 410 -26.34 3.56 4.21
CA PRO A 410 -27.30 2.71 4.92
C PRO A 410 -28.68 2.66 4.24
N GLY A 411 -29.18 1.45 4.00
CA GLY A 411 -30.49 1.22 3.36
C GLY A 411 -30.49 1.16 1.82
N GLU A 412 -29.35 1.39 1.15
CA GLU A 412 -29.21 1.10 -0.29
C GLU A 412 -29.20 -0.41 -0.60
N LYS A 413 -29.35 -0.78 -1.88
CA LYS A 413 -29.53 -2.19 -2.29
C LYS A 413 -28.27 -3.08 -2.12
N SER A 414 -27.07 -2.52 -2.28
CA SER A 414 -25.80 -3.26 -2.25
C SER A 414 -24.67 -2.40 -1.70
N ASP A 415 -23.58 -3.04 -1.28
CA ASP A 415 -22.32 -2.39 -0.89
C ASP A 415 -22.49 -1.38 0.25
N THR A 416 -23.46 -1.63 1.13
CA THR A 416 -23.77 -0.84 2.33
C THR A 416 -23.10 -1.42 3.58
N PRO A 417 -23.01 -0.65 4.69
CA PRO A 417 -22.58 -1.18 5.99
C PRO A 417 -23.33 -2.45 6.41
N GLU A 418 -24.65 -2.52 6.21
CA GLU A 418 -25.46 -3.69 6.58
C GLU A 418 -25.10 -4.92 5.74
N THR A 419 -24.88 -4.74 4.43
CA THR A 419 -24.47 -5.86 3.55
C THR A 419 -23.06 -6.34 3.88
N ALA A 420 -22.13 -5.43 4.17
CA ALA A 420 -20.77 -5.78 4.55
C ALA A 420 -20.70 -6.47 5.92
N LYS A 421 -21.48 -5.98 6.91
CA LYS A 421 -21.70 -6.64 8.20
C LYS A 421 -22.23 -8.06 8.01
N LYS A 422 -23.25 -8.23 7.15
CA LYS A 422 -23.84 -9.55 6.91
C LYS A 422 -22.80 -10.52 6.33
N LEU A 423 -22.07 -10.12 5.28
CA LEU A 423 -21.03 -10.94 4.66
C LEU A 423 -19.92 -11.32 5.64
N TYR A 424 -19.50 -10.41 6.51
CA TYR A 424 -18.51 -10.68 7.56
C TYR A 424 -18.99 -11.79 8.51
N LEU A 425 -20.21 -11.67 9.02
CA LEU A 425 -20.79 -12.63 9.98
C LEU A 425 -21.17 -13.96 9.30
N ASP A 426 -21.59 -13.94 8.04
CA ASP A 426 -21.84 -15.15 7.23
C ASP A 426 -20.55 -15.97 7.06
N ARG A 427 -19.42 -15.31 6.79
CA ARG A 427 -18.09 -15.94 6.69
C ARG A 427 -17.64 -16.52 8.02
N ASP A 428 -17.80 -15.78 9.12
CA ASP A 428 -17.46 -16.29 10.46
C ASP A 428 -18.30 -17.53 10.82
N LEU A 429 -19.59 -17.53 10.48
CA LEU A 429 -20.48 -18.69 10.63
C LEU A 429 -20.09 -19.86 9.70
N LYS A 430 -19.58 -19.58 8.50
CA LYS A 430 -19.03 -20.60 7.57
C LYS A 430 -17.77 -21.24 8.17
N TRP A 431 -16.85 -20.47 8.75
CA TRP A 431 -15.69 -20.99 9.47
C TRP A 431 -16.11 -21.87 10.67
N ILE A 432 -17.03 -21.39 11.51
CA ILE A 432 -17.59 -22.16 12.65
C ILE A 432 -18.14 -23.53 12.22
N LYS A 433 -18.90 -23.58 11.11
CA LYS A 433 -19.47 -24.81 10.56
C LYS A 433 -18.41 -25.77 10.01
N ASN A 434 -17.35 -25.26 9.39
CA ASN A 434 -16.25 -26.09 8.87
C ASN A 434 -15.55 -26.90 9.97
N TYR A 435 -15.60 -26.41 11.23
CA TYR A 435 -15.08 -27.10 12.41
C TYR A 435 -16.11 -27.94 13.16
N GLY A 436 -17.34 -28.09 12.64
CA GLY A 436 -18.40 -28.88 13.26
C GLY A 436 -19.10 -28.19 14.44
N PHE A 437 -18.89 -26.89 14.66
CA PHE A 437 -19.56 -26.13 15.71
C PHE A 437 -20.83 -25.46 15.18
N GLN A 438 -21.76 -25.19 16.09
CA GLN A 438 -22.94 -24.36 15.84
C GLN A 438 -23.28 -23.55 17.08
N PHE A 439 -23.66 -22.29 16.88
CA PHE A 439 -24.20 -21.41 17.90
C PHE A 439 -25.61 -20.96 17.46
N ILE A 440 -26.46 -20.58 18.42
CA ILE A 440 -27.83 -20.10 18.17
C ILE A 440 -27.82 -18.57 17.96
N GLN A 441 -26.80 -17.92 18.50
CA GLN A 441 -26.61 -16.47 18.50
C GLN A 441 -26.00 -15.95 17.19
N GLN A 442 -26.10 -14.63 16.97
CA GLN A 442 -25.22 -13.96 16.02
C GLN A 442 -23.79 -14.01 16.57
N VAL A 443 -22.82 -14.48 15.77
CA VAL A 443 -21.42 -14.65 16.19
C VAL A 443 -20.50 -13.78 15.34
N GLU A 444 -19.60 -13.05 15.97
CA GLU A 444 -18.43 -12.41 15.35
C GLU A 444 -17.15 -13.10 15.83
N ILE A 445 -16.21 -13.31 14.90
CA ILE A 445 -14.85 -13.79 15.19
C ILE A 445 -13.86 -12.63 15.05
N SER A 446 -13.16 -12.34 16.14
CA SER A 446 -12.20 -11.24 16.21
C SER A 446 -10.96 -11.53 15.36
N ALA A 447 -10.62 -10.64 14.43
CA ALA A 447 -9.43 -10.80 13.57
C ALA A 447 -8.11 -10.98 14.36
N LYS A 448 -8.02 -10.50 15.61
CA LYS A 448 -6.91 -10.78 16.55
C LYS A 448 -6.61 -12.27 16.80
N ILE A 449 -7.58 -13.17 16.63
CA ILE A 449 -7.44 -14.59 17.04
C ILE A 449 -7.30 -15.59 15.90
N THR A 450 -7.64 -15.17 14.69
CA THR A 450 -7.49 -15.96 13.47
C THR A 450 -7.33 -14.97 12.32
N TYR A 451 -6.37 -15.22 11.45
CA TYR A 451 -6.14 -14.41 10.26
C TYR A 451 -7.25 -14.64 9.24
N PHE A 452 -7.50 -15.91 8.88
CA PHE A 452 -8.48 -16.27 7.86
C PHE A 452 -9.24 -17.58 8.10
N GLY A 453 -9.44 -17.94 9.37
CA GLY A 453 -10.28 -19.05 9.84
C GLY A 453 -9.50 -20.20 10.47
N GLU A 454 -8.18 -20.22 10.35
CA GLU A 454 -7.31 -21.24 10.96
C GLU A 454 -7.24 -21.13 12.51
N GLY A 455 -6.89 -22.24 13.17
CA GLY A 455 -6.69 -22.30 14.63
C GLY A 455 -7.99 -22.37 15.45
N LEU A 456 -9.16 -22.18 14.83
CA LEU A 456 -10.45 -22.13 15.51
C LEU A 456 -10.83 -23.44 16.21
N GLU A 457 -10.31 -24.60 15.78
CA GLU A 457 -10.48 -25.88 16.48
C GLU A 457 -10.02 -25.83 17.94
N ASN A 458 -9.02 -24.99 18.24
CA ASN A 458 -8.47 -24.79 19.58
C ASN A 458 -9.19 -23.68 20.37
N ILE A 459 -10.15 -22.96 19.76
CA ILE A 459 -10.80 -21.78 20.34
C ILE A 459 -12.30 -22.02 20.56
N LEU A 460 -13.02 -22.52 19.55
CA LEU A 460 -14.47 -22.73 19.60
C LEU A 460 -14.97 -23.63 20.78
N PRO A 461 -14.24 -24.68 21.23
CA PRO A 461 -14.61 -25.44 22.43
C PRO A 461 -14.78 -24.57 23.68
N LYS A 462 -13.96 -23.53 23.84
CA LYS A 462 -13.96 -22.63 25.01
C LYS A 462 -15.21 -21.75 25.10
N TYR A 463 -16.01 -21.70 24.03
CA TYR A 463 -17.21 -20.88 23.90
C TYR A 463 -18.51 -21.70 23.87
N GLN A 464 -18.45 -23.04 23.87
CA GLN A 464 -19.63 -23.89 23.99
C GLN A 464 -20.40 -23.58 25.29
N GLY A 465 -21.73 -23.53 25.21
CA GLY A 465 -22.60 -23.19 26.34
C GLY A 465 -22.63 -21.71 26.73
N ASN A 466 -21.83 -20.83 26.10
CA ASN A 466 -21.94 -19.38 26.30
C ASN A 466 -23.32 -18.89 25.82
N LYS A 467 -23.99 -18.06 26.63
CA LYS A 467 -25.35 -17.54 26.40
C LYS A 467 -25.38 -16.09 25.89
N GLN A 468 -24.23 -15.43 25.78
CA GLN A 468 -24.13 -14.05 25.26
C GLN A 468 -24.68 -13.97 23.82
N ASN A 469 -25.50 -12.96 23.53
CA ASN A 469 -26.05 -12.68 22.20
C ASN A 469 -26.03 -11.16 21.95
N PRO A 470 -25.35 -10.64 20.92
CA PRO A 470 -24.43 -11.35 20.02
C PRO A 470 -23.20 -11.89 20.78
N LEU A 471 -22.67 -13.02 20.31
CA LEU A 471 -21.46 -13.65 20.81
C LEU A 471 -20.24 -13.07 20.08
N ILE A 472 -19.21 -12.68 20.82
CA ILE A 472 -17.95 -12.18 20.25
C ILE A 472 -16.84 -13.14 20.69
N ILE A 473 -16.21 -13.81 19.73
CA ILE A 473 -15.15 -14.79 19.98
C ILE A 473 -13.79 -14.07 19.92
N THR A 474 -13.11 -14.01 21.07
CA THR A 474 -11.78 -13.39 21.24
C THR A 474 -10.86 -14.31 22.06
N ASN A 475 -9.59 -13.91 22.27
CA ASN A 475 -8.66 -14.63 23.16
C ASN A 475 -8.74 -14.10 24.60
N ASP A 476 -9.34 -12.93 24.79
CA ASP A 476 -9.59 -12.36 26.10
C ASP A 476 -10.71 -13.17 26.76
N ARG A 477 -10.38 -13.95 27.79
CA ARG A 477 -11.41 -14.55 28.67
C ARG A 477 -12.37 -13.45 29.11
N LEU A 478 -13.67 -13.78 29.17
CA LEU A 478 -14.79 -12.92 29.61
C LEU A 478 -14.46 -12.10 30.87
N SER A 479 -13.82 -10.98 30.63
CA SER A 479 -13.60 -9.87 31.55
C SER A 479 -14.53 -8.79 31.04
N ALA A 480 -15.31 -8.19 31.92
CA ALA A 480 -16.36 -7.26 31.53
C ALA A 480 -15.73 -6.05 30.82
N GLN A 481 -15.80 -6.05 29.48
CA GLN A 481 -15.27 -4.96 28.68
C GLN A 481 -16.07 -3.71 29.06
N LYS A 482 -15.37 -2.73 29.66
CA LYS A 482 -15.87 -1.37 29.75
C LYS A 482 -16.23 -0.93 28.34
N THR A 483 -17.45 -0.46 28.15
CA THR A 483 -17.94 -0.02 26.84
C THR A 483 -16.92 0.93 26.21
N PRO A 484 -16.50 0.72 24.95
CA PRO A 484 -15.69 1.69 24.23
C PRO A 484 -16.35 3.08 24.32
N GLN A 485 -15.55 4.15 24.42
CA GLN A 485 -16.12 5.49 24.46
C GLN A 485 -16.76 5.79 23.10
N LEU A 486 -18.09 5.68 23.06
CA LEU A 486 -18.89 5.91 21.87
C LEU A 486 -18.64 7.33 21.33
N VAL A 487 -17.93 7.39 20.20
CA VAL A 487 -17.96 8.57 19.31
C VAL A 487 -19.38 8.66 18.78
N LYS A 488 -20.23 9.42 19.48
CA LYS A 488 -21.67 9.51 19.22
C LYS A 488 -21.92 9.99 17.78
N GLN A 489 -22.30 9.07 16.91
CA GLN A 489 -22.82 9.41 15.59
C GLN A 489 -24.11 10.25 15.76
N PRO A 490 -24.28 11.36 15.02
CA PRO A 490 -25.55 12.07 15.01
C PRO A 490 -26.59 11.22 14.27
N GLN A 491 -27.62 10.74 14.98
CA GLN A 491 -28.76 10.11 14.31
C GLN A 491 -29.48 11.14 13.42
N PRO A 492 -29.80 10.82 12.16
CA PRO A 492 -30.56 11.72 11.30
C PRO A 492 -31.97 11.88 11.87
N LYS A 493 -32.29 13.08 12.36
CA LYS A 493 -33.63 13.40 12.86
C LYS A 493 -34.62 13.40 11.70
N GLN A 494 -35.48 12.39 11.64
CA GLN A 494 -36.68 12.43 10.81
C GLN A 494 -37.59 13.55 11.35
N GLN A 495 -37.65 14.67 10.62
CA GLN A 495 -38.70 15.67 10.81
C GLN A 495 -39.92 15.26 9.97
N PRO A 496 -41.14 15.20 10.55
CA PRO A 496 -42.35 14.99 9.76
C PRO A 496 -42.54 16.14 8.76
N LEU A 497 -42.98 15.83 7.54
CA LEU A 497 -43.40 16.86 6.59
C LEU A 497 -44.62 17.60 7.15
N GLN A 498 -44.54 18.92 7.22
CA GLN A 498 -45.71 19.80 7.34
C GLN A 498 -45.90 20.55 6.03
N GLN A 499 -47.15 20.67 5.58
CA GLN A 499 -47.51 21.33 4.32
C GLN A 499 -47.43 22.86 4.46
N PRO A 500 -47.11 23.60 3.39
CA PRO A 500 -46.95 25.05 3.46
C PRO A 500 -48.30 25.78 3.48
N GLN A 501 -48.48 26.68 4.46
CA GLN A 501 -49.54 27.69 4.41
C GLN A 501 -48.96 29.11 4.56
N GLN A 502 -49.10 29.84 3.46
CA GLN A 502 -49.31 31.28 3.25
C GLN A 502 -48.69 32.35 4.19
N GLN A 503 -48.31 33.46 3.54
CA GLN A 503 -47.88 34.74 4.12
C GLN A 503 -49.11 35.49 4.72
N GLN A 504 -49.06 36.65 5.41
CA GLN A 504 -48.07 37.74 5.47
C GLN A 504 -48.24 38.57 6.80
N PRO A 505 -47.92 39.89 6.95
CA PRO A 505 -46.79 40.37 7.79
C PRO A 505 -47.17 41.21 9.05
N GLN A 506 -46.15 41.92 9.60
CA GLN A 506 -46.14 42.96 10.68
C GLN A 506 -45.96 42.42 12.12
N GLN A 507 -45.34 43.14 13.08
CA GLN A 507 -44.72 44.49 13.07
C GLN A 507 -43.48 44.55 14.01
N GLN A 508 -42.79 45.70 14.08
CA GLN A 508 -41.51 45.88 14.81
C GLN A 508 -41.68 46.17 16.31
N GLN A 509 -40.68 45.79 17.13
CA GLN A 509 -40.15 46.68 18.18
C GLN A 509 -38.74 46.31 18.66
N LEU A 510 -37.82 47.29 18.71
CA LEU A 510 -36.51 47.14 19.35
C LEU A 510 -36.57 47.57 20.82
N LYS A 511 -35.79 46.91 21.68
CA LYS A 511 -35.17 47.55 22.86
C LYS A 511 -33.78 46.95 23.14
N LYS A 512 -32.87 47.81 23.57
CA LYS A 512 -31.43 47.52 23.71
C LYS A 512 -31.11 46.95 25.10
N GLN A 513 -30.04 46.16 25.20
CA GLN A 513 -29.24 46.05 26.42
C GLN A 513 -27.74 46.32 26.12
N PRO A 514 -26.93 46.76 27.10
CA PRO A 514 -25.64 47.38 26.83
C PRO A 514 -24.47 46.39 26.92
N GLN A 515 -23.42 46.63 26.13
CA GLN A 515 -22.11 46.04 26.38
C GLN A 515 -21.53 46.59 27.69
N LYS A 516 -20.87 45.73 28.48
CA LYS A 516 -19.82 46.14 29.40
C LYS A 516 -18.57 45.31 29.14
N GLN A 517 -17.44 45.99 29.01
CA GLN A 517 -16.12 45.37 28.92
C GLN A 517 -15.71 44.83 30.30
N GLN A 518 -15.00 43.71 30.33
CA GLN A 518 -14.05 43.40 31.40
C GLN A 518 -12.69 43.08 30.78
N GLN A 519 -11.63 43.40 31.52
CA GLN A 519 -10.27 43.49 31.01
C GLN A 519 -9.54 42.14 31.06
N LYS A 520 -8.51 41.99 30.22
CA LYS A 520 -7.67 40.79 30.17
C LYS A 520 -6.79 40.69 31.43
N GLY A 521 -7.07 39.72 32.30
CA GLY A 521 -6.10 39.17 33.23
C GLY A 521 -5.38 37.99 32.58
N GLY A 522 -4.07 38.05 32.40
CA GLY A 522 -3.29 36.98 31.78
C GLY A 522 -2.81 35.95 32.80
N VAL A 523 -3.01 34.66 32.54
CA VAL A 523 -2.39 33.54 33.27
C VAL A 523 -1.76 32.60 32.26
N GLN A 524 -0.44 32.42 32.33
CA GLN A 524 0.28 31.43 31.53
C GLN A 524 0.24 30.07 32.25
N ASN A 525 -0.59 29.15 31.76
CA ASN A 525 -0.48 27.74 32.15
C ASN A 525 0.57 27.06 31.26
N GLN A 526 1.79 26.92 31.77
CA GLN A 526 2.79 26.03 31.18
C GLN A 526 2.38 24.58 31.46
N GLN A 527 1.99 23.82 30.43
CA GLN A 527 1.84 22.36 30.56
C GLN A 527 3.17 21.68 30.25
N ILE A 528 3.58 20.79 31.16
CA ILE A 528 4.86 20.08 31.11
C ILE A 528 4.65 18.76 30.34
N TYR A 529 5.30 18.63 29.19
CA TYR A 529 5.37 17.36 28.47
C TYR A 529 6.46 16.46 29.09
N PRO A 530 6.21 15.15 29.31
CA PRO A 530 7.23 14.23 29.78
C PRO A 530 8.26 13.96 28.67
N GLN A 531 9.51 14.37 28.89
CA GLN A 531 10.62 14.02 28.00
C GLN A 531 11.01 12.56 28.16
N VAL A 532 10.85 11.75 27.09
CA VAL A 532 11.48 10.44 26.99
C VAL A 532 12.89 10.62 26.43
N VAL A 533 13.90 10.20 27.19
CA VAL A 533 15.32 10.37 26.83
C VAL A 533 15.72 9.35 25.78
N TYR A 534 15.98 9.80 24.55
CA TYR A 534 16.68 9.02 23.54
C TYR A 534 18.18 9.34 23.55
N ASN A 535 19.00 8.35 23.87
CA ASN A 535 20.45 8.41 23.72
C ASN A 535 21.03 6.99 23.62
N SER A 536 22.23 6.85 23.05
CA SER A 536 22.86 5.59 22.59
C SER A 536 22.14 4.94 21.38
N LEU A 537 22.82 4.40 20.36
CA LEU A 537 24.28 4.37 20.09
C LEU A 537 24.52 4.38 18.56
N ILE A 538 25.51 5.16 18.10
CA ILE A 538 26.11 5.05 16.76
C ILE A 538 27.57 4.67 16.96
N ASN A 539 28.13 3.89 16.02
CA ASN A 539 29.49 3.32 15.99
C ASN A 539 29.75 2.05 16.83
N SER A 540 29.46 0.88 16.25
CA SER A 540 30.40 -0.26 16.26
C SER A 540 29.98 -1.31 15.23
N ALA A 541 30.88 -1.75 14.35
CA ALA A 541 30.59 -2.79 13.36
C ALA A 541 31.68 -3.88 13.37
N HIS A 542 31.40 -5.02 14.02
CA HIS A 542 31.93 -6.33 13.60
C HIS A 542 31.07 -7.46 14.19
N PRO A 543 30.85 -8.59 13.48
CA PRO A 543 29.90 -9.61 13.92
C PRO A 543 30.56 -10.76 14.70
N SER A 544 30.24 -10.89 15.99
CA SER A 544 30.12 -12.17 16.74
C SER A 544 29.81 -11.88 18.21
N ILE A 545 29.28 -12.90 18.93
CA ILE A 545 28.91 -12.87 20.35
C ILE A 545 27.76 -11.89 20.68
N LEU A 546 26.54 -12.43 20.72
CA LEU A 546 25.65 -12.39 21.90
C LEU A 546 24.40 -13.24 21.62
N GLN A 547 24.05 -14.13 22.54
CA GLN A 547 22.78 -14.89 22.47
C GLN A 547 21.66 -14.07 23.13
N PRO A 548 20.49 -13.89 22.49
CA PRO A 548 19.33 -13.30 23.13
C PRO A 548 18.64 -14.33 24.03
N ASN A 549 18.81 -14.21 25.36
CA ASN A 549 18.04 -14.99 26.32
C ASN A 549 16.56 -14.56 26.28
N TYR A 550 15.70 -15.43 25.80
CA TYR A 550 14.24 -15.28 25.88
C TYR A 550 13.77 -15.39 27.34
N TYR A 551 12.98 -14.41 27.80
CA TYR A 551 12.19 -14.50 29.02
C TYR A 551 10.70 -14.36 28.68
N PRO A 552 9.87 -15.40 28.88
CA PRO A 552 8.43 -15.29 28.69
C PRO A 552 7.78 -14.60 29.89
N TYR A 553 6.94 -13.59 29.64
CA TYR A 553 6.12 -12.97 30.68
C TYR A 553 5.01 -13.92 31.12
N GLN A 554 5.08 -14.44 32.35
CA GLN A 554 3.95 -15.08 33.03
C GLN A 554 3.26 -14.08 33.95
N SER A 555 1.93 -13.95 33.80
CA SER A 555 1.10 -13.13 34.68
C SER A 555 0.42 -13.97 35.75
N THR A 556 0.69 -13.68 37.03
CA THR A 556 -0.11 -14.15 38.17
C THR A 556 -0.32 -13.00 39.18
N PRO A 557 -1.46 -12.95 39.89
CA PRO A 557 -1.86 -11.79 40.67
C PRO A 557 -1.27 -11.78 42.09
N GLN A 558 -0.91 -10.60 42.60
CA GLN A 558 -0.58 -10.42 44.00
C GLN A 558 -1.85 -10.40 44.87
N ASN A 559 -1.99 -11.37 45.78
CA ASN A 559 -2.83 -11.19 46.97
C ASN A 559 -2.52 -12.22 48.08
N SER A 560 -1.72 -11.85 49.07
CA SER A 560 -1.80 -12.32 50.48
C SER A 560 -0.70 -11.68 51.34
N LYS A 561 -0.94 -11.63 52.65
CA LYS A 561 0.04 -11.27 53.69
C LYS A 561 0.28 -12.48 54.60
N ASN A 562 1.29 -12.35 55.47
CA ASN A 562 1.56 -13.14 56.68
C ASN A 562 2.28 -14.49 56.51
N ILE A 563 3.61 -14.44 56.67
CA ILE A 563 4.37 -15.06 57.78
C ILE A 563 3.97 -16.49 58.20
N LEU A 564 4.91 -17.43 58.07
CA LEU A 564 5.42 -18.27 59.18
C LEU A 564 6.79 -18.89 58.83
N VAL A 565 7.50 -19.43 59.83
CA VAL A 565 8.91 -19.85 59.76
C VAL A 565 9.13 -21.18 60.49
N GLN A 566 9.84 -22.13 59.86
CA GLN A 566 10.67 -23.22 60.44
C GLN A 566 11.37 -23.94 59.26
N GLU A 567 12.71 -24.03 59.16
CA GLU A 567 13.72 -24.80 59.92
C GLU A 567 13.95 -26.26 59.43
N ASN A 568 14.96 -26.44 58.55
CA ASN A 568 16.13 -27.35 58.72
C ASN A 568 15.98 -28.91 58.80
N PRO A 569 17.06 -29.73 58.70
CA PRO A 569 18.30 -29.64 57.87
C PRO A 569 18.90 -31.02 57.35
N ILE A 570 20.05 -30.98 56.62
CA ILE A 570 21.06 -32.07 56.31
C ILE A 570 20.56 -33.25 55.40
N HIS A 571 21.25 -33.81 54.38
CA HIS A 571 22.63 -34.34 54.29
C HIS A 571 23.31 -34.31 52.88
N GLN A 572 24.61 -33.95 52.87
CA GLN A 572 25.80 -34.63 52.28
C GLN A 572 25.80 -35.31 50.87
N THR A 573 26.87 -35.39 50.05
CA THR A 573 28.08 -34.56 49.70
C THR A 573 29.02 -35.38 48.79
N GLN A 574 29.51 -34.85 47.64
CA GLN A 574 30.81 -35.16 46.95
C GLN A 574 30.97 -34.30 45.66
N ILE A 575 32.12 -33.85 45.11
CA ILE A 575 33.59 -33.95 45.37
C ILE A 575 34.29 -35.21 44.79
N PHE A 576 35.30 -35.18 43.89
CA PHE A 576 35.99 -34.10 43.14
C PHE A 576 36.69 -34.62 41.82
N ASN A 577 37.32 -33.70 41.07
CA ASN A 577 38.23 -33.79 39.90
C ASN A 577 39.52 -34.69 40.02
N PRO A 578 40.47 -34.81 39.04
CA PRO A 578 40.44 -34.88 37.54
C PRO A 578 41.56 -35.76 36.82
N ARG A 579 41.58 -35.77 35.46
CA ARG A 579 42.76 -35.83 34.49
C ARG A 579 43.52 -37.15 34.10
N LEU A 580 43.89 -37.22 32.79
CA LEU A 580 45.00 -37.98 32.10
C LEU A 580 44.87 -39.53 31.99
N SER A 581 45.45 -40.29 31.02
CA SER A 581 46.05 -40.09 29.67
C SER A 581 46.31 -41.46 28.94
N MET A 582 46.96 -41.49 27.74
CA MET A 582 47.51 -42.68 26.99
C MET A 582 46.51 -43.63 26.24
N GLN A 583 46.84 -44.45 25.21
CA GLN A 583 47.71 -44.33 23.99
C GLN A 583 47.43 -45.51 22.98
N HIS A 584 48.14 -45.60 21.82
CA HIS A 584 48.13 -46.66 20.75
C HIS A 584 46.89 -46.71 19.80
N GLN A 585 46.87 -47.04 18.49
CA GLN A 585 47.74 -47.52 17.36
C GLN A 585 47.05 -48.74 16.67
N THR A 586 47.27 -49.18 15.40
CA THR A 586 47.20 -48.57 14.02
C THR A 586 47.66 -49.61 12.96
N THR A 587 46.92 -49.84 11.86
CA THR A 587 47.29 -50.74 10.70
C THR A 587 46.43 -50.46 9.43
N SER A 588 46.74 -50.90 8.17
CA SER A 588 48.05 -51.14 7.49
C SER A 588 48.03 -51.33 5.94
N GLN A 589 47.13 -50.68 5.14
CA GLN A 589 47.26 -50.47 3.66
C GLN A 589 47.16 -51.67 2.66
N GLN A 590 47.29 -51.33 1.34
CA GLN A 590 47.60 -52.15 0.13
C GLN A 590 46.45 -52.91 -0.59
N GLN A 591 46.56 -53.33 -1.88
CA GLN A 591 46.93 -52.61 -3.13
C GLN A 591 46.58 -53.47 -4.41
N LEU A 592 46.43 -52.82 -5.58
CA LEU A 592 46.70 -53.30 -6.97
C LEU A 592 45.87 -54.40 -7.70
N LYS A 593 45.48 -54.04 -8.96
CA LYS A 593 45.48 -54.81 -10.24
C LYS A 593 44.31 -55.73 -10.69
N GLN A 594 44.26 -55.89 -12.02
CA GLN A 594 43.20 -56.43 -12.90
C GLN A 594 43.33 -57.94 -13.16
N ILE A 595 42.30 -58.61 -13.74
CA ILE A 595 42.41 -59.40 -15.01
C ILE A 595 41.06 -60.01 -15.54
N LYS A 596 40.74 -59.67 -16.81
CA LYS A 596 40.07 -60.40 -17.94
C LYS A 596 38.82 -61.31 -17.83
N THR A 597 37.81 -60.97 -18.67
CA THR A 597 37.03 -61.76 -19.70
C THR A 597 36.29 -63.07 -19.33
N SER A 598 35.16 -63.44 -19.93
CA SER A 598 34.59 -63.14 -21.28
C SER A 598 33.09 -62.72 -21.22
N ALA A 599 32.12 -62.87 -22.15
CA ALA A 599 31.94 -63.65 -23.41
C ALA A 599 30.92 -62.99 -24.41
N PHE A 600 30.34 -63.79 -25.32
CA PHE A 600 29.38 -63.47 -26.41
C PHE A 600 28.44 -64.71 -26.62
N PRO A 601 27.26 -64.67 -27.32
CA PRO A 601 27.08 -64.14 -28.69
C PRO A 601 25.73 -63.45 -29.06
N THR A 602 25.64 -62.96 -30.29
CA THR A 602 24.44 -62.41 -30.97
C THR A 602 24.32 -62.91 -32.42
N PRO A 603 23.09 -63.07 -32.93
CA PRO A 603 22.80 -62.91 -34.37
C PRO A 603 21.47 -62.20 -34.70
N THR A 604 21.19 -61.64 -35.89
CA THR A 604 21.99 -60.89 -36.89
C THR A 604 21.07 -60.30 -37.97
N ILE A 605 21.12 -58.97 -38.22
CA ILE A 605 21.00 -58.31 -39.57
C ILE A 605 19.58 -58.34 -40.24
N SER A 606 19.09 -57.35 -41.01
CA SER A 606 19.62 -56.06 -41.54
C SER A 606 18.94 -54.83 -40.83
N THR A 607 18.59 -53.65 -41.37
CA THR A 607 18.64 -52.91 -42.69
C THR A 607 18.43 -51.40 -42.39
N VAL A 608 18.72 -50.38 -43.22
CA VAL A 608 19.40 -50.30 -44.53
C VAL A 608 20.40 -49.12 -44.61
N THR A 609 20.01 -47.89 -45.00
CA THR A 609 20.94 -46.78 -45.35
C THR A 609 20.41 -45.35 -45.12
N THR A 610 21.34 -44.41 -44.96
CA THR A 610 21.19 -42.94 -44.78
C THR A 610 21.06 -42.15 -46.10
N PRO A 611 20.72 -40.85 -46.09
CA PRO A 611 21.78 -39.82 -46.26
C PRO A 611 21.60 -38.49 -45.46
N LYS A 612 22.53 -37.55 -45.68
CA LYS A 612 22.79 -36.30 -44.91
C LYS A 612 21.92 -35.08 -45.31
N LEU A 613 21.72 -34.16 -44.36
CA LEU A 613 21.54 -32.70 -44.52
C LEU A 613 22.35 -32.03 -43.37
N ILE A 614 23.41 -31.23 -43.56
CA ILE A 614 23.61 -29.95 -44.30
C ILE A 614 23.02 -28.74 -43.55
N THR A 615 23.92 -27.96 -42.95
CA THR A 615 23.66 -26.64 -42.35
C THR A 615 23.86 -25.51 -43.38
N PRO A 616 22.91 -24.57 -43.56
CA PRO A 616 23.13 -23.39 -44.37
C PRO A 616 23.77 -22.25 -43.56
N GLN A 617 24.89 -21.71 -44.04
CA GLN A 617 25.28 -20.32 -43.76
C GLN A 617 24.70 -19.42 -44.85
N THR A 618 24.06 -18.31 -44.49
CA THR A 618 23.67 -17.26 -45.44
C THR A 618 24.17 -15.90 -44.96
N ARG A 619 25.03 -15.28 -45.78
CA ARG A 619 25.41 -13.86 -45.63
C ARG A 619 24.22 -13.00 -46.05
N TYR A 620 23.98 -11.90 -45.34
CA TYR A 620 23.20 -10.78 -45.89
C TYR A 620 24.12 -9.59 -46.17
N GLN A 621 23.95 -9.01 -47.36
CA GLN A 621 24.56 -7.73 -47.76
C GLN A 621 23.62 -6.59 -47.35
N PRO A 622 24.13 -5.44 -46.88
CA PRO A 622 23.31 -4.26 -46.66
C PRO A 622 22.96 -3.59 -48.00
N ILE A 623 21.67 -3.33 -48.25
CA ILE A 623 21.23 -2.55 -49.41
C ILE A 623 21.33 -1.06 -49.07
N MET A 624 22.05 -0.31 -49.91
CA MET A 624 22.20 1.13 -49.78
C MET A 624 20.95 1.85 -50.34
N TYR A 625 20.29 2.65 -49.50
CA TYR A 625 19.40 3.72 -49.94
C TYR A 625 19.86 5.05 -49.34
N SER A 626 20.20 6.00 -50.21
CA SER A 626 20.55 7.36 -49.84
C SER A 626 19.35 8.29 -49.98
N GLN A 627 19.11 9.15 -48.99
CA GLN A 627 19.04 10.61 -49.18
C GLN A 627 18.84 11.38 -47.86
N ASN A 628 19.65 12.44 -47.70
CA ASN A 628 19.33 13.74 -47.12
C ASN A 628 18.68 13.82 -45.71
N LEU A 629 19.54 13.93 -44.67
CA LEU A 629 19.29 14.78 -43.49
C LEU A 629 20.58 15.53 -43.12
N PRO A 630 20.54 16.81 -42.70
CA PRO A 630 21.73 17.64 -42.50
C PRO A 630 22.30 17.61 -41.06
N ASN A 631 23.63 17.61 -40.97
CA ASN A 631 24.48 18.15 -39.89
C ASN A 631 23.96 18.10 -38.44
N CYS A 632 24.45 17.13 -37.67
CA CYS A 632 24.76 17.33 -36.25
C CYS A 632 26.17 16.81 -35.92
N LYS A 633 26.79 17.40 -34.88
CA LYS A 633 28.23 17.26 -34.62
C LYS A 633 28.58 15.89 -34.04
N GLN A 634 29.73 15.35 -34.45
CA GLN A 634 30.31 14.15 -33.87
C GLN A 634 30.72 14.39 -32.41
N SER A 635 30.38 13.45 -31.53
CA SER A 635 31.04 13.25 -30.24
C SER A 635 31.50 11.79 -30.16
N ILE A 636 32.81 11.57 -30.09
CA ILE A 636 33.39 10.22 -30.11
C ILE A 636 33.27 9.59 -28.73
N ILE A 637 32.53 8.48 -28.65
CA ILE A 637 32.47 7.63 -27.45
C ILE A 637 33.22 6.33 -27.75
N GLN A 638 34.29 6.04 -27.00
CA GLN A 638 34.98 4.75 -27.07
C GLN A 638 34.20 3.68 -26.27
N PRO A 639 34.19 2.42 -26.71
CA PRO A 639 33.52 1.34 -25.99
C PRO A 639 34.28 0.99 -24.71
N VAL A 640 33.63 1.15 -23.55
CA VAL A 640 34.16 0.70 -22.26
C VAL A 640 33.90 -0.81 -22.10
N GLN A 641 34.97 -1.60 -21.98
CA GLN A 641 34.84 -3.01 -21.60
C GLN A 641 34.34 -3.14 -20.15
N ILE A 642 33.26 -3.89 -19.95
CA ILE A 642 32.70 -4.16 -18.62
C ILE A 642 33.47 -5.33 -17.99
N ASN A 643 34.51 -5.03 -17.22
CA ASN A 643 35.17 -6.01 -16.36
C ASN A 643 34.44 -6.14 -15.00
N GLN A 644 34.20 -7.37 -14.58
CA GLN A 644 33.45 -7.68 -13.36
C GLN A 644 34.31 -7.47 -12.10
N SER A 645 34.27 -6.28 -11.51
CA SER A 645 34.50 -6.08 -10.07
C SER A 645 33.95 -4.73 -9.60
N LEU A 646 33.07 -4.75 -8.60
CA LEU A 646 32.53 -3.53 -7.97
C LEU A 646 33.30 -3.24 -6.68
N SER A 647 34.14 -2.20 -6.70
CA SER A 647 34.80 -1.71 -5.49
C SER A 647 33.91 -0.72 -4.72
N PRO A 648 33.93 -0.71 -3.37
CA PRO A 648 33.03 0.15 -2.57
C PRO A 648 33.14 1.66 -2.87
N GLN A 649 34.29 2.12 -3.36
CA GLN A 649 34.60 3.54 -3.54
C GLN A 649 33.72 4.25 -4.60
N ARG A 650 33.19 3.52 -5.60
CA ARG A 650 32.22 4.10 -6.57
C ARG A 650 30.80 4.19 -6.02
N VAL A 651 30.45 3.37 -5.04
CA VAL A 651 29.16 3.47 -4.33
C VAL A 651 29.16 4.74 -3.47
N THR A 652 30.29 5.03 -2.80
CA THR A 652 30.45 6.24 -1.98
C THR A 652 30.29 7.54 -2.78
N SER A 653 30.89 7.65 -3.97
CA SER A 653 30.77 8.86 -4.80
C SER A 653 29.38 9.04 -5.44
N TYR A 654 28.69 7.94 -5.77
CA TYR A 654 27.28 7.99 -6.17
C TYR A 654 26.41 8.64 -5.07
N PHE A 655 26.56 8.19 -3.81
CA PHE A 655 25.80 8.78 -2.70
C PHE A 655 26.25 10.20 -2.32
N GLN A 656 27.54 10.52 -2.37
CA GLN A 656 28.03 11.87 -2.07
C GLN A 656 27.47 12.95 -3.01
N SER A 657 27.22 12.62 -4.29
CA SER A 657 26.60 13.55 -5.25
C SER A 657 25.08 13.74 -5.07
N ARG A 658 24.42 12.92 -4.24
CA ARG A 658 22.97 12.98 -3.97
C ARG A 658 22.60 13.29 -2.52
N ALA A 659 23.58 13.52 -1.65
CA ALA A 659 23.40 13.75 -0.21
C ALA A 659 22.90 15.18 0.12
N VAL A 660 21.66 15.50 -0.25
CA VAL A 660 20.96 16.68 0.31
C VAL A 660 20.54 16.36 1.75
N THR A 661 20.98 17.18 2.70
CA THR A 661 20.72 16.95 4.13
C THR A 661 19.22 16.97 4.43
N VAL A 662 18.66 15.80 4.81
CA VAL A 662 17.27 15.69 5.28
C VAL A 662 17.18 16.22 6.71
N GLN A 663 17.07 17.54 6.85
CA GLN A 663 16.58 18.13 8.10
C GLN A 663 15.10 17.78 8.27
N ARG A 664 14.75 17.24 9.44
CA ARG A 664 13.35 17.00 9.82
C ARG A 664 12.67 18.33 10.12
N PRO A 665 11.37 18.51 9.83
CA PRO A 665 10.59 19.63 10.34
C PRO A 665 10.42 19.49 11.86
N THR A 666 11.35 20.06 12.62
CA THR A 666 11.21 20.23 14.07
C THR A 666 10.41 21.49 14.33
N MET A 667 9.26 21.37 15.00
CA MET A 667 8.45 22.54 15.37
C MET A 667 9.24 23.47 16.30
N PHE A 668 9.14 24.78 16.03
CA PHE A 668 9.52 25.93 16.85
C PHE A 668 10.55 25.70 17.97
N THR A 669 11.80 26.12 17.74
CA THR A 669 12.73 26.50 18.81
C THR A 669 13.14 27.96 18.66
N GLN A 670 13.07 28.72 19.76
CA GLN A 670 13.47 30.13 19.77
C GLN A 670 15.00 30.26 19.69
N GLN A 671 15.48 31.29 19.00
CA GLN A 671 16.90 31.56 18.84
C GLN A 671 17.59 31.80 20.19
N ARG A 672 18.69 31.08 20.44
CA ARG A 672 19.78 31.51 21.33
C ARG A 672 21.11 31.28 20.62
N PRO A 673 22.02 32.27 20.55
CA PRO A 673 23.30 32.09 19.88
C PRO A 673 24.22 31.18 20.71
N LEU A 674 24.70 30.11 20.09
CA LEU A 674 25.74 29.25 20.64
C LEU A 674 27.12 29.83 20.29
N ILE A 675 27.84 30.33 21.29
CA ILE A 675 29.20 30.82 21.12
C ILE A 675 30.13 29.61 20.99
N LEU A 676 30.68 29.39 19.79
CA LEU A 676 31.69 28.37 19.53
C LEU A 676 33.09 28.90 19.86
N SER A 677 33.66 28.46 20.98
CA SER A 677 35.08 28.65 21.29
C SER A 677 35.93 27.72 20.44
N ALA A 678 36.62 28.24 19.42
CA ALA A 678 37.51 27.47 18.58
C ALA A 678 38.84 27.16 19.29
N GLN A 679 39.20 25.88 19.43
CA GLN A 679 40.57 25.49 19.79
C GLN A 679 40.92 24.04 19.37
N ILE A 680 42.21 23.85 19.03
CA ILE A 680 42.93 22.58 18.82
C ILE A 680 42.51 21.78 17.56
N TYR A 681 43.14 22.15 16.44
CA TYR A 681 43.45 21.24 15.33
C TYR A 681 44.62 20.32 15.72
N ILE A 682 44.56 19.02 15.40
CA ILE A 682 45.75 18.14 15.34
C ILE A 682 45.63 17.26 14.08
N PRO A 683 46.56 17.35 13.11
CA PRO A 683 46.55 16.50 11.93
C PRO A 683 47.31 15.18 12.20
N ILE A 684 46.61 14.04 12.21
CA ILE A 684 47.25 12.72 12.23
C ILE A 684 47.55 12.27 10.80
N THR A 685 48.70 12.68 10.29
CA THR A 685 49.37 12.02 9.16
C THR A 685 50.34 10.95 9.68
N GLN A 686 50.44 9.84 8.93
CA GLN A 686 51.45 8.77 9.08
C GLN A 686 51.41 7.86 10.32
N THR A 687 50.51 6.86 10.31
CA THR A 687 50.79 5.48 10.80
C THR A 687 49.87 4.50 10.05
N ILE A 688 50.00 4.32 8.73
CA ILE A 688 50.92 3.37 8.07
C ILE A 688 50.89 1.96 8.69
N LYS A 689 50.25 1.03 7.94
CA LYS A 689 50.41 -0.43 7.96
C LYS A 689 50.20 -1.18 9.29
N LYS A 690 48.99 -1.71 9.46
CA LYS A 690 48.79 -3.16 9.60
C LYS A 690 47.53 -3.59 8.89
#